data_AF-A0A2E2W3R2-F1
#
_entry.id   AF-A0A2E2W3R2-F1
#
_cell.length_a   1.000
_cell.length_b   1.000
_cell.length_c   1.000
_cell.angle_alpha   90.00
_cell.angle_beta   90.00
_cell.angle_gamma   90.00
#
_symmetry.space_group_name_H-M   'P 1'
#
loop_
_entity.id
_entity.type
_entity.pdbx_description
1 polymer ?
#
loop_
_entity_poly.entity_id
_entity_poly.type
_entity_poly.pdbx_seq_one_letter_code
_entity_poly.pdbx_strand_id
1 'polypeptide(L)'
;MSFIDPVKVEEIRNKFVVDPSMLGKIYKSKKNKYMEKSVDHSLVEDYLRDGWEDYTKPLKTKTKLRKLKSYDQQFEDDIWCQFYELGYRILNFDRQFILPYGKSASETQQIDVIAVNDETIILVECKSSEKPVKAPSFKTELESLPLKLDGYRKSLAQIFDNTRRIKYIFATRNLRIDLEGSDVERIYQNNAFYYNDNTYKYIERLIKLYKSAAHYQVLGMLFKGQQIGNESLRFPAIEGKMGGHTYYMFSIEPSILLKLGFILHRTAANESESPTYQRLLVPSRLRGITSFINNGGYFPNSVILNFTSSKKQKIRFEADSREGDSDSRSGTLVIPKAYAIAYIIDGQHRLYGYSGSNHEFSNTIPAVAFIGLDSTDQLKIFMDINENQKAVSASLRLTLEEDLYWNSERIDSRLKALRSAVVRELASTAGGPLYEKIQIGEDKAALSFKGFADALSKSSLIPKAKRHEFIQETTKYGLYNTHNHNHEKEMTRAKKSLVNFINTCYSFVQEDYPEVWNMERYFIFSNRGIIPFIGLISDLNKFENELGTVNTNTKPSDRFESIKKYLIVLLEKLNNMSEQDSRGLLSTQGSEVERQWLRFYQSIINDRFPNYNPPELVDYKERQDTQLQNRGREVGVAIEKHIKDVVISRLKELYGDNWDLEIATIKKQCQDRADAEIQAAYEQGLGRKTVDWTEMFTILNYKTIIEKHWTKHPQVIQEEFKTFEDVFALDMGLGNFNSKADKVKWMAVFNSHRNLWAHEGSKKKTLNREEVEFLEDLHQKLIGTSASV
;
A
#
# COMPACT_ATOMS: atom_id res chain seq x y z
N MET A 1 -1.52 58.70 -3.48
CA MET A 1 -2.56 58.67 -2.43
C MET A 1 -2.52 57.31 -1.78
N SER A 2 -2.62 57.24 -0.46
CA SER A 2 -2.74 55.98 0.27
C SER A 2 -3.99 55.22 -0.18
N PHE A 3 -3.91 53.89 -0.22
CA PHE A 3 -5.05 53.04 -0.58
C PHE A 3 -6.04 52.94 0.59
N ILE A 4 -5.50 52.86 1.81
CA ILE A 4 -6.23 52.83 3.07
C ILE A 4 -5.78 53.99 3.97
N ASP A 5 -6.66 54.44 4.86
CA ASP A 5 -6.36 55.51 5.83
C ASP A 5 -5.18 55.10 6.75
N PRO A 6 -4.18 55.99 7.00
CA PRO A 6 -3.08 55.71 7.92
C PRO A 6 -3.51 55.24 9.33
N VAL A 7 -4.63 55.73 9.86
CA VAL A 7 -5.19 55.28 11.15
C VAL A 7 -5.60 53.82 11.05
N LYS A 8 -6.24 53.44 9.93
CA LYS A 8 -6.63 52.05 9.67
C LYS A 8 -5.44 51.12 9.56
N VAL A 9 -4.32 51.60 8.98
CA VAL A 9 -3.07 50.83 8.92
C VAL A 9 -2.58 50.50 10.33
N GLU A 10 -2.60 51.48 11.24
CA GLU A 10 -2.13 51.29 12.62
C GLU A 10 -3.05 50.37 13.43
N GLU A 11 -4.37 50.47 13.25
CA GLU A 11 -5.34 49.53 13.81
C GLU A 11 -5.05 48.08 13.39
N ILE A 12 -4.77 47.86 12.10
CA ILE A 12 -4.45 46.53 11.58
C ILE A 12 -3.10 46.05 12.13
N ARG A 13 -2.11 46.94 12.25
CA ARG A 13 -0.80 46.59 12.85
C ARG A 13 -0.93 46.08 14.28
N ASN A 14 -1.80 46.70 15.06
CA ASN A 14 -2.10 46.28 16.44
C ASN A 14 -2.84 44.93 16.54
N LYS A 15 -3.32 44.38 15.42
CA LYS A 15 -3.90 43.04 15.35
C LYS A 15 -2.88 41.95 15.04
N PHE A 16 -1.61 42.28 14.82
CA PHE A 16 -0.54 41.30 14.70
C PHE A 16 0.17 41.03 16.03
N VAL A 17 0.70 39.82 16.16
CA VAL A 17 1.60 39.44 17.24
C VAL A 17 2.99 39.26 16.66
N VAL A 18 3.92 40.09 17.11
CA VAL A 18 5.32 40.08 16.67
C VAL A 18 6.30 39.69 17.78
N ASP A 19 5.90 39.84 19.06
CA ASP A 19 6.70 39.44 20.21
C ASP A 19 6.81 37.90 20.31
N PRO A 20 8.02 37.31 20.28
CA PRO A 20 8.18 35.85 20.29
C PRO A 20 7.60 35.15 21.52
N SER A 21 7.63 35.80 22.69
CA SER A 21 7.11 35.23 23.94
C SER A 21 5.58 35.17 23.93
N MET A 22 4.93 36.26 23.54
CA MET A 22 3.48 36.35 23.36
C MET A 22 2.99 35.40 22.26
N LEU A 23 3.69 35.35 21.13
CA LEU A 23 3.36 34.44 20.03
C LEU A 23 3.42 32.97 20.49
N GLY A 24 4.45 32.60 21.27
CA GLY A 24 4.57 31.26 21.85
C GLY A 24 3.46 30.92 22.85
N LYS A 25 2.97 31.90 23.62
CA LYS A 25 1.81 31.71 24.52
C LYS A 25 0.51 31.47 23.72
N ILE A 26 0.29 32.26 22.67
CA ILE A 26 -0.88 32.12 21.79
C ILE A 26 -0.85 30.77 21.07
N TYR A 27 0.31 30.37 20.54
CA TYR A 27 0.49 29.04 19.95
C TYR A 27 0.06 27.92 20.89
N LYS A 28 0.50 27.94 22.16
CA LYS A 28 0.11 26.94 23.16
C LYS A 28 -1.41 26.98 23.43
N SER A 29 -2.00 28.17 23.49
CA SER A 29 -3.44 28.35 23.70
C SER A 29 -4.27 27.86 22.50
N LYS A 30 -3.84 28.17 21.27
CA LYS A 30 -4.51 27.74 20.03
C LYS A 30 -4.40 26.23 19.82
N LYS A 31 -3.25 25.64 20.16
CA LYS A 31 -3.03 24.19 20.10
C LYS A 31 -3.84 23.37 21.12
N ASN A 32 -4.28 24.00 22.21
CA ASN A 32 -5.15 23.35 23.20
C ASN A 32 -6.57 23.21 22.64
N LYS A 33 -7.23 22.07 22.86
CA LYS A 33 -8.64 21.87 22.46
C LYS A 33 -9.62 22.72 23.26
N TYR A 34 -9.19 23.16 24.43
CA TYR A 34 -9.98 24.01 25.31
C TYR A 34 -9.48 25.45 25.29
N MET A 35 -10.42 26.39 25.32
CA MET A 35 -10.14 27.76 25.76
C MET A 35 -10.04 27.76 27.28
N GLU A 36 -9.06 28.45 27.83
CA GLU A 36 -8.84 28.52 29.28
C GLU A 36 -8.87 29.98 29.75
N LYS A 37 -9.44 30.22 30.93
CA LYS A 37 -9.40 31.55 31.58
C LYS A 37 -9.38 31.42 33.10
N SER A 38 -8.79 32.41 33.75
CA SER A 38 -8.81 32.54 35.22
C SER A 38 -9.69 33.72 35.60
N VAL A 39 -10.79 33.46 36.29
CA VAL A 39 -11.81 34.45 36.64
C VAL A 39 -11.97 34.54 38.14
N ASP A 40 -12.39 35.70 38.64
CA ASP A 40 -12.69 35.87 40.07
C ASP A 40 -13.88 34.99 40.47
N HIS A 41 -13.89 34.53 41.73
CA HIS A 41 -14.90 33.58 42.22
C HIS A 41 -16.35 34.06 42.01
N SER A 42 -16.58 35.38 42.05
CA SER A 42 -17.89 35.99 41.83
C SER A 42 -18.43 35.84 40.40
N LEU A 43 -17.57 35.57 39.41
CA LEU A 43 -17.94 35.45 37.99
C LEU A 43 -18.06 33.99 37.54
N VAL A 44 -17.81 33.02 38.43
CA VAL A 44 -17.74 31.60 38.06
C VAL A 44 -19.10 31.10 37.60
N GLU A 45 -20.17 31.36 38.36
CA GLU A 45 -21.52 30.87 38.02
C GLU A 45 -22.00 31.34 36.64
N ASP A 46 -21.74 32.60 36.29
CA ASP A 46 -22.11 33.15 34.98
C ASP A 46 -21.41 32.38 33.85
N TYR A 47 -20.12 32.09 34.00
CA TYR A 47 -19.39 31.35 33.00
C TYR A 47 -19.75 29.86 32.94
N LEU A 48 -20.13 29.24 34.07
CA LEU A 48 -20.66 27.87 34.05
C LEU A 48 -21.98 27.81 33.25
N ARG A 49 -22.84 28.82 33.37
CA ARG A 49 -24.07 28.94 32.54
C ARG A 49 -23.75 29.11 31.06
N ASP A 50 -22.65 29.78 30.72
CA ASP A 50 -22.16 29.91 29.35
C ASP A 50 -21.44 28.65 28.82
N GLY A 51 -21.51 27.51 29.52
CA GLY A 51 -20.92 26.23 29.11
C GLY A 51 -19.41 26.15 29.33
N TRP A 52 -18.86 26.92 30.26
CA TRP A 52 -17.52 26.67 30.79
C TRP A 52 -17.59 25.64 31.92
N GLU A 53 -16.49 24.95 32.17
CA GLU A 53 -16.34 23.98 33.26
C GLU A 53 -15.08 24.29 34.07
N ASP A 54 -15.14 24.04 35.38
CA ASP A 54 -13.96 23.99 36.21
C ASP A 54 -13.23 22.66 36.00
N TYR A 55 -11.90 22.70 35.96
CA TYR A 55 -11.09 21.51 35.66
C TYR A 55 -9.88 21.37 36.59
N THR A 56 -9.71 22.32 37.52
CA THR A 56 -8.65 22.31 38.53
C THR A 56 -9.19 22.88 39.84
N LYS A 57 -8.51 22.58 40.95
CA LYS A 57 -8.84 23.18 42.25
C LYS A 57 -8.78 24.73 42.16
N PRO A 58 -9.78 25.44 42.71
CA PRO A 58 -9.76 26.90 42.77
C PRO A 58 -8.48 27.44 43.43
N LEU A 59 -7.98 28.55 42.91
CA LEU A 59 -6.88 29.30 43.53
C LEU A 59 -7.43 30.16 44.67
N LYS A 60 -6.55 30.83 45.41
CA LYS A 60 -6.93 31.66 46.56
C LYS A 60 -7.98 32.73 46.23
N THR A 61 -7.95 33.29 45.03
CA THR A 61 -8.84 34.39 44.59
C THR A 61 -9.53 34.15 43.25
N LYS A 62 -9.15 33.10 42.51
CA LYS A 62 -9.59 32.86 41.13
C LYS A 62 -9.86 31.39 40.86
N THR A 63 -10.87 31.11 40.06
CA THR A 63 -11.11 29.76 39.51
C THR A 63 -10.62 29.70 38.07
N LYS A 64 -9.94 28.61 37.72
CA LYS A 64 -9.58 28.29 36.33
C LYS A 64 -10.72 27.55 35.68
N LEU A 65 -11.23 28.13 34.60
CA LEU A 65 -12.31 27.57 33.80
C LEU A 65 -11.78 27.21 32.42
N ARG A 66 -12.39 26.19 31.82
CA ARG A 66 -12.15 25.81 30.43
C ARG A 66 -13.45 25.63 29.65
N LYS A 67 -13.41 25.80 28.33
CA LYS A 67 -14.54 25.54 27.44
C LYS A 67 -14.03 24.90 26.15
N LEU A 68 -14.67 23.84 25.70
CA LEU A 68 -14.32 23.19 24.43
C LEU A 68 -14.52 24.18 23.28
N LYS A 69 -13.54 24.30 22.40
CA LYS A 69 -13.65 25.14 21.20
C LYS A 69 -14.74 24.62 20.28
N SER A 70 -15.43 25.52 19.59
CA SER A 70 -16.30 25.11 18.49
C SER A 70 -15.46 24.50 17.36
N TYR A 71 -16.10 23.70 16.50
CA TYR A 71 -15.40 22.96 15.46
C TYR A 71 -14.68 23.87 14.46
N ASP A 72 -15.33 24.96 14.05
CA ASP A 72 -14.78 26.01 13.19
C ASP A 72 -13.58 26.71 13.85
N GLN A 73 -13.71 27.09 15.12
CA GLN A 73 -12.63 27.74 15.86
C GLN A 73 -11.40 26.83 15.98
N GLN A 74 -11.60 25.54 16.25
CA GLN A 74 -10.49 24.58 16.29
C GLN A 74 -9.79 24.47 14.94
N PHE A 75 -10.54 24.51 13.82
CA PHE A 75 -9.94 24.44 12.50
C PHE A 75 -9.07 25.66 12.19
N GLU A 76 -9.56 26.87 12.45
CA GLU A 76 -8.77 28.09 12.27
C GLU A 76 -7.50 28.08 13.14
N ASP A 77 -7.63 27.66 14.41
CA ASP A 77 -6.50 27.53 15.33
C ASP A 77 -5.48 26.50 14.85
N ASP A 78 -5.93 25.37 14.29
CA ASP A 78 -5.05 24.34 13.73
C ASP A 78 -4.25 24.86 12.52
N ILE A 79 -4.89 25.60 11.61
CA ILE A 79 -4.20 26.23 10.47
C ILE A 79 -3.22 27.30 10.94
N TRP A 80 -3.63 28.15 11.90
CA TRP A 80 -2.75 29.15 12.51
C TRP A 80 -1.51 28.48 13.12
N CYS A 81 -1.72 27.40 13.89
CA CYS A 81 -0.63 26.63 14.50
C CYS A 81 0.29 26.01 13.46
N GLN A 82 -0.26 25.53 12.34
CA GLN A 82 0.53 24.98 11.25
C GLN A 82 1.47 26.03 10.64
N PHE A 83 0.99 27.25 10.36
CA PHE A 83 1.84 28.33 9.84
C PHE A 83 2.90 28.78 10.86
N TYR A 84 2.56 28.83 12.16
CA TYR A 84 3.56 29.08 13.20
C TYR A 84 4.68 28.02 13.18
N GLU A 85 4.33 26.74 13.05
CA GLU A 85 5.27 25.63 12.98
C GLU A 85 6.10 25.62 11.68
N LEU A 86 5.57 26.18 10.58
CA LEU A 86 6.29 26.44 9.33
C LEU A 86 7.26 27.64 9.40
N GLY A 87 7.35 28.33 10.54
CA GLY A 87 8.33 29.39 10.72
C GLY A 87 7.80 30.81 10.53
N TYR A 88 6.50 31.01 10.32
CA TYR A 88 5.91 32.35 10.27
C TYR A 88 5.93 32.99 11.67
N ARG A 89 6.24 34.29 11.73
CA ARG A 89 6.46 35.00 13.02
C ARG A 89 5.60 36.24 13.20
N ILE A 90 4.82 36.60 12.19
CA ILE A 90 3.81 37.67 12.27
C ILE A 90 2.48 37.02 11.92
N LEU A 91 1.59 36.85 12.90
CA LEU A 91 0.26 36.28 12.69
C LEU A 91 -0.83 37.13 13.36
N ASN A 92 -2.09 36.98 12.93
CA ASN A 92 -3.22 37.63 13.61
C ASN A 92 -3.36 37.14 15.05
N PHE A 93 -3.65 38.09 15.94
CA PHE A 93 -3.85 37.87 17.38
C PHE A 93 -5.14 37.10 17.67
N ASP A 94 -6.24 37.50 17.04
CA ASP A 94 -7.59 36.98 17.26
C ASP A 94 -8.28 36.64 15.92
N ARG A 95 -9.51 36.12 16.00
CA ARG A 95 -10.36 35.79 14.83
C ARG A 95 -10.98 37.04 14.17
N GLN A 96 -10.76 38.23 14.73
CA GLN A 96 -11.41 39.47 14.31
C GLN A 96 -10.47 40.33 13.46
N PHE A 97 -9.63 39.68 12.65
CA PHE A 97 -8.73 40.37 11.73
C PHE A 97 -9.51 40.82 10.50
N ILE A 98 -9.78 42.13 10.39
CA ILE A 98 -10.53 42.72 9.27
C ILE A 98 -9.56 43.39 8.31
N LEU A 99 -9.56 42.96 7.06
CA LEU A 99 -8.72 43.49 5.99
C LEU A 99 -9.56 44.27 4.97
N PRO A 100 -9.24 45.55 4.72
CA PRO A 100 -9.88 46.31 3.64
C PRO A 100 -9.44 45.83 2.26
N TYR A 101 -10.39 45.76 1.33
CA TYR A 101 -10.15 45.53 -0.10
C TYR A 101 -10.62 46.69 -1.00
N GLY A 102 -11.22 47.71 -0.42
CA GLY A 102 -11.60 48.94 -1.12
C GLY A 102 -11.38 50.18 -0.27
N LYS A 103 -11.81 51.33 -0.79
CA LYS A 103 -11.63 52.64 -0.12
C LYS A 103 -12.79 52.96 0.82
N SER A 104 -13.95 52.35 0.59
CA SER A 104 -15.15 52.59 1.39
C SER A 104 -15.08 51.79 2.70
N ALA A 105 -15.63 52.33 3.79
CA ALA A 105 -15.61 51.67 5.09
C ALA A 105 -16.29 50.28 5.09
N SER A 106 -17.22 50.03 4.16
CA SER A 106 -17.90 48.75 3.97
C SER A 106 -17.11 47.73 3.14
N GLU A 107 -16.06 48.15 2.42
CA GLU A 107 -15.27 47.28 1.54
C GLU A 107 -14.17 46.57 2.34
N THR A 108 -14.59 45.78 3.32
CA THR A 108 -13.71 45.04 4.22
C THR A 108 -14.19 43.59 4.34
N GLN A 109 -13.29 42.68 4.68
CA GLN A 109 -13.62 41.29 4.99
C GLN A 109 -12.79 40.81 6.19
N GLN A 110 -13.40 39.98 7.03
CA GLN A 110 -12.67 39.25 8.06
C GLN A 110 -11.88 38.10 7.44
N ILE A 111 -10.58 38.00 7.77
CA ILE A 111 -9.70 36.90 7.34
C ILE A 111 -9.40 36.05 8.57
N ASP A 112 -9.63 34.74 8.46
CA ASP A 112 -9.48 33.82 9.59
C ASP A 112 -8.03 33.69 10.06
N VAL A 113 -7.11 33.52 9.11
CA VAL A 113 -5.67 33.43 9.39
C VAL A 113 -4.87 34.29 8.42
N ILE A 114 -4.00 35.13 8.96
CA ILE A 114 -2.92 35.77 8.21
C ILE A 114 -1.58 35.37 8.83
N ALA A 115 -0.64 34.97 7.97
CA ALA A 115 0.71 34.60 8.37
C ALA A 115 1.73 35.31 7.47
N VAL A 116 2.68 36.01 8.09
CA VAL A 116 3.70 36.80 7.39
C VAL A 116 5.12 36.42 7.84
N ASN A 117 6.02 36.34 6.86
CA ASN A 117 7.46 36.23 7.05
C ASN A 117 8.18 37.21 6.10
N ASP A 118 9.50 37.08 5.96
CA ASP A 118 10.29 38.03 5.16
C ASP A 118 10.03 37.94 3.65
N GLU A 119 9.50 36.82 3.15
CA GLU A 119 9.32 36.57 1.72
C GLU A 119 7.84 36.60 1.29
N THR A 120 6.91 36.28 2.19
CA THR A 120 5.53 35.91 1.86
C THR A 120 4.50 36.36 2.89
N ILE A 121 3.29 36.61 2.39
CA ILE A 121 2.07 36.86 3.16
C ILE A 121 1.03 35.82 2.72
N ILE A 122 0.53 35.04 3.67
CA ILE A 122 -0.49 34.02 3.45
C ILE A 122 -1.80 34.50 4.07
N LEU A 123 -2.86 34.52 3.27
CA LEU A 123 -4.23 34.76 3.70
C LEU A 123 -5.01 33.46 3.62
N VAL A 124 -5.72 33.08 4.68
CA VAL A 124 -6.52 31.85 4.72
C VAL A 124 -7.95 32.18 5.11
N GLU A 125 -8.88 31.62 4.35
CA GLU A 125 -10.30 31.53 4.66
C GLU A 125 -10.65 30.06 4.92
N CYS A 126 -11.37 29.78 6.00
CA CYS A 126 -11.64 28.44 6.53
C CYS A 126 -13.13 28.11 6.47
N LYS A 127 -13.50 26.99 5.84
CA LYS A 127 -14.86 26.42 5.89
C LYS A 127 -14.82 25.01 6.47
N SER A 128 -15.75 24.66 7.35
CA SER A 128 -15.71 23.34 8.00
C SER A 128 -17.08 22.78 8.32
N SER A 129 -17.13 21.46 8.53
CA SER A 129 -18.29 20.74 9.06
C SER A 129 -17.85 19.74 10.12
N GLU A 130 -18.60 19.59 11.20
CA GLU A 130 -18.27 18.63 12.26
C GLU A 130 -18.22 17.18 11.74
N LYS A 131 -19.14 16.84 10.83
CA LYS A 131 -19.19 15.53 10.17
C LYS A 131 -18.79 15.64 8.70
N PRO A 132 -18.17 14.60 8.10
CA PRO A 132 -17.88 14.58 6.67
C PRO A 132 -19.14 14.66 5.81
N VAL A 133 -19.34 15.78 5.12
CA VAL A 133 -20.52 16.02 4.27
C VAL A 133 -20.12 16.51 2.88
N LYS A 134 -21.07 16.50 1.93
CA LYS A 134 -20.90 17.19 0.65
C LYS A 134 -20.89 18.70 0.90
N ALA A 135 -19.97 19.40 0.26
CA ALA A 135 -19.87 20.85 0.41
C ALA A 135 -21.08 21.59 -0.20
N PRO A 136 -21.52 22.72 0.40
CA PRO A 136 -22.41 23.65 -0.28
C PRO A 136 -21.66 24.33 -1.44
N SER A 137 -22.39 25.05 -2.31
CA SER A 137 -21.74 25.87 -3.34
C SER A 137 -21.15 27.14 -2.73
N PHE A 138 -19.90 27.46 -3.10
CA PHE A 138 -19.19 28.68 -2.69
C PHE A 138 -19.11 29.72 -3.81
N LYS A 139 -19.97 29.59 -4.84
CA LYS A 139 -19.96 30.42 -6.05
C LYS A 139 -19.85 31.92 -5.77
N THR A 140 -20.75 32.47 -4.95
CA THR A 140 -20.80 33.92 -4.66
C THR A 140 -19.51 34.44 -4.01
N GLU A 141 -18.96 33.66 -3.08
CA GLU A 141 -17.71 34.01 -2.39
C GLU A 141 -16.53 34.04 -3.37
N LEU A 142 -16.42 33.01 -4.20
CA LEU A 142 -15.33 32.84 -5.17
C LEU A 142 -15.43 33.78 -6.39
N GLU A 143 -16.63 34.18 -6.81
CA GLU A 143 -16.84 35.18 -7.86
C GLU A 143 -16.36 36.57 -7.43
N SER A 144 -16.48 36.90 -6.14
CA SER A 144 -16.00 38.18 -5.58
C SER A 144 -14.50 38.21 -5.30
N LEU A 145 -13.83 37.04 -5.31
CA LEU A 145 -12.44 36.88 -4.91
C LEU A 145 -11.44 37.72 -5.73
N PRO A 146 -11.50 37.83 -7.06
CA PRO A 146 -10.51 38.61 -7.82
C PRO A 146 -10.47 40.09 -7.40
N LEU A 147 -11.64 40.71 -7.17
CA LEU A 147 -11.74 42.09 -6.68
C LEU A 147 -11.08 42.23 -5.30
N LYS A 148 -11.38 41.28 -4.41
CA LYS A 148 -10.84 41.26 -3.05
C LYS A 148 -9.32 41.10 -3.04
N LEU A 149 -8.78 40.20 -3.87
CA LEU A 149 -7.34 39.96 -3.97
C LEU A 149 -6.56 41.19 -4.46
N ASP A 150 -7.10 41.94 -5.42
CA ASP A 150 -6.49 43.21 -5.86
C ASP A 150 -6.45 44.23 -4.72
N GLY A 151 -7.57 44.36 -3.98
CA GLY A 151 -7.66 45.21 -2.80
C GLY A 151 -6.69 44.81 -1.69
N TYR A 152 -6.64 43.53 -1.34
CA TYR A 152 -5.72 43.00 -0.33
C TYR A 152 -4.26 43.27 -0.68
N ARG A 153 -3.87 43.12 -1.96
CA ARG A 153 -2.51 43.44 -2.41
C ARG A 153 -2.15 44.90 -2.12
N LYS A 154 -3.05 45.83 -2.40
CA LYS A 154 -2.83 47.27 -2.16
C LYS A 154 -2.79 47.58 -0.67
N SER A 155 -3.70 47.03 0.13
CA SER A 155 -3.73 47.20 1.59
C SER A 155 -2.47 46.65 2.25
N LEU A 156 -2.07 45.43 1.92
CA LEU A 156 -0.90 44.76 2.51
C LEU A 156 0.41 45.41 2.08
N ALA A 157 0.52 45.90 0.84
CA ALA A 157 1.67 46.66 0.40
C ALA A 157 1.86 47.97 1.19
N GLN A 158 0.76 48.59 1.65
CA GLN A 158 0.81 49.78 2.49
C GLN A 158 1.11 49.44 3.97
N ILE A 159 0.63 48.31 4.49
CA ILE A 159 0.89 47.87 5.87
C ILE A 159 2.34 47.41 6.05
N PHE A 160 2.84 46.65 5.07
CA PHE A 160 4.17 46.06 5.04
C PHE A 160 5.02 46.74 3.96
N ASP A 161 5.28 46.05 2.86
CA ASP A 161 5.96 46.56 1.67
C ASP A 161 5.45 45.79 0.43
N ASN A 162 5.91 46.20 -0.75
CA ASN A 162 5.58 45.57 -2.02
C ASN A 162 6.53 44.43 -2.42
N THR A 163 7.41 43.98 -1.52
CA THR A 163 8.44 42.97 -1.83
C THR A 163 7.96 41.56 -1.53
N ARG A 164 7.05 41.40 -0.57
CA ARG A 164 6.49 40.10 -0.15
C ARG A 164 5.44 39.59 -1.13
N ARG A 165 5.48 38.29 -1.41
CA ARG A 165 4.48 37.61 -2.25
C ARG A 165 3.23 37.27 -1.46
N ILE A 166 2.06 37.52 -2.03
CA ILE A 166 0.78 37.22 -1.39
C ILE A 166 0.17 35.96 -2.00
N LYS A 167 -0.27 35.02 -1.15
CA LYS A 167 -1.04 33.85 -1.55
C LYS A 167 -2.33 33.76 -0.74
N TYR A 168 -3.44 33.47 -1.43
CA TYR A 168 -4.72 33.19 -0.81
C TYR A 168 -4.96 31.68 -0.78
N ILE A 169 -5.42 31.18 0.36
CA ILE A 169 -5.73 29.78 0.61
C ILE A 169 -7.19 29.66 0.99
N PHE A 170 -7.93 28.82 0.27
CA PHE A 170 -9.29 28.42 0.63
C PHE A 170 -9.21 27.05 1.32
N ALA A 171 -9.28 27.06 2.64
CA ALA A 171 -9.09 25.90 3.49
C ALA A 171 -10.43 25.26 3.88
N THR A 172 -10.52 23.95 3.75
CA THR A 172 -11.72 23.17 4.08
C THR A 172 -11.39 21.98 4.95
N ARG A 173 -12.33 21.64 5.84
CA ARG A 173 -12.25 20.46 6.70
C ARG A 173 -13.59 19.73 6.73
N ASN A 174 -13.58 18.42 6.48
CA ASN A 174 -14.76 17.56 6.41
C ASN A 174 -15.81 17.98 5.36
N LEU A 175 -15.40 18.75 4.35
CA LEU A 175 -16.24 19.17 3.24
C LEU A 175 -15.74 18.51 1.96
N ARG A 176 -16.54 17.61 1.39
CA ARG A 176 -16.24 16.97 0.11
C ARG A 176 -16.61 17.92 -1.03
N ILE A 177 -15.59 18.51 -1.64
CA ILE A 177 -15.70 19.32 -2.87
C ILE A 177 -15.30 18.45 -4.06
N ASP A 178 -16.06 18.57 -5.15
CA ASP A 178 -15.70 17.97 -6.43
C ASP A 178 -14.48 18.69 -7.02
N LEU A 179 -13.38 17.96 -7.23
CA LEU A 179 -12.12 18.52 -7.74
C LEU A 179 -12.21 18.98 -9.21
N GLU A 180 -13.19 18.46 -9.96
CA GLU A 180 -13.52 18.88 -11.32
C GLU A 180 -14.72 19.84 -11.35
N GLY A 181 -15.20 20.25 -10.17
CA GLY A 181 -16.33 21.15 -10.03
C GLY A 181 -15.96 22.63 -10.24
N SER A 182 -16.96 23.42 -10.64
CA SER A 182 -16.78 24.85 -10.96
C SER A 182 -16.19 25.70 -9.82
N ASP A 183 -16.36 25.33 -8.55
CA ASP A 183 -15.79 26.08 -7.43
C ASP A 183 -14.26 25.90 -7.35
N VAL A 184 -13.74 24.69 -7.58
CA VAL A 184 -12.30 24.44 -7.62
C VAL A 184 -11.65 25.13 -8.83
N GLU A 185 -12.32 25.13 -9.98
CA GLU A 185 -11.88 25.90 -11.15
C GLU A 185 -11.75 27.39 -10.85
N ARG A 186 -12.74 27.99 -10.18
CA ARG A 186 -12.70 29.41 -9.77
C ARG A 186 -11.53 29.70 -8.83
N ILE A 187 -11.21 28.80 -7.89
CA ILE A 187 -10.05 28.95 -6.99
C ILE A 187 -8.76 29.03 -7.81
N TYR A 188 -8.55 28.09 -8.74
CA TYR A 188 -7.33 28.04 -9.55
C TYR A 188 -7.21 29.21 -10.54
N GLN A 189 -8.30 29.64 -11.17
CA GLN A 189 -8.32 30.80 -12.06
C GLN A 189 -7.85 32.09 -11.36
N ASN A 190 -8.10 32.19 -10.04
CA ASN A 190 -7.68 33.32 -9.22
C ASN A 190 -6.26 33.18 -8.62
N ASN A 191 -5.50 32.16 -9.02
CA ASN A 191 -4.20 31.80 -8.44
C ASN A 191 -4.26 31.61 -6.90
N ALA A 192 -5.44 31.26 -6.39
CA ALA A 192 -5.62 30.81 -5.01
C ALA A 192 -5.30 29.32 -4.89
N PHE A 193 -5.08 28.85 -3.67
CA PHE A 193 -4.74 27.47 -3.39
C PHE A 193 -5.88 26.80 -2.62
N TYR A 194 -6.36 25.67 -3.13
CA TYR A 194 -7.35 24.84 -2.44
C TYR A 194 -6.65 23.95 -1.41
N TYR A 195 -7.06 24.05 -0.15
CA TYR A 195 -6.47 23.33 0.96
C TYR A 195 -7.54 22.46 1.61
N ASN A 196 -7.39 21.13 1.56
CA ASN A 196 -8.37 20.19 2.11
C ASN A 196 -7.76 19.34 3.25
N ASP A 197 -8.52 18.37 3.75
CA ASP A 197 -8.06 17.45 4.80
C ASP A 197 -6.78 16.68 4.42
N ASN A 198 -6.58 16.35 3.13
CA ASN A 198 -5.36 15.70 2.66
C ASN A 198 -4.18 16.66 2.68
N THR A 199 -4.37 17.90 2.21
CA THR A 199 -3.33 18.92 2.28
C THR A 199 -2.93 19.20 3.72
N TYR A 200 -3.90 19.27 4.65
CA TYR A 200 -3.63 19.40 6.08
C TYR A 200 -2.75 18.29 6.61
N LYS A 201 -3.18 17.02 6.44
CA LYS A 201 -2.43 15.84 6.90
C LYS A 201 -1.04 15.79 6.27
N TYR A 202 -0.91 16.18 5.01
CA TYR A 202 0.36 16.20 4.29
C TYR A 202 1.33 17.24 4.87
N ILE A 203 0.88 18.48 5.10
CA ILE A 203 1.74 19.52 5.68
C ILE A 203 2.11 19.18 7.12
N GLU A 204 1.18 18.68 7.94
CA GLU A 204 1.49 18.18 9.29
C GLU A 204 2.60 17.11 9.25
N ARG A 205 2.52 16.21 8.26
CA ARG A 205 3.54 15.20 8.05
C ARG A 205 4.88 15.83 7.63
N LEU A 206 4.88 16.81 6.74
CA LEU A 206 6.08 17.56 6.36
C LEU A 206 6.71 18.24 7.58
N ILE A 207 5.95 18.98 8.38
CA ILE A 207 6.44 19.65 9.59
C ILE A 207 7.05 18.61 10.54
N LYS A 208 6.39 17.47 10.73
CA LYS A 208 6.90 16.40 11.58
C LYS A 208 8.21 15.81 11.06
N LEU A 209 8.32 15.60 9.74
CA LEU A 209 9.42 14.87 9.13
C LEU A 209 10.62 15.74 8.75
N TYR A 210 10.37 16.94 8.21
CA TYR A 210 11.34 17.87 7.62
C TYR A 210 11.73 19.00 8.59
N LYS A 211 10.95 19.23 9.66
CA LYS A 211 11.23 20.24 10.68
C LYS A 211 11.40 21.63 10.05
N SER A 212 12.51 22.33 10.32
CA SER A 212 12.79 23.66 9.79
C SER A 212 12.69 23.69 8.27
N ALA A 213 13.02 22.61 7.57
CA ALA A 213 12.98 22.55 6.11
C ALA A 213 11.59 22.35 5.49
N ALA A 214 10.55 22.10 6.31
CA ALA A 214 9.19 21.87 5.82
C ALA A 214 8.66 23.10 5.05
N HIS A 215 9.05 24.30 5.46
CA HIS A 215 8.62 25.54 4.82
C HIS A 215 9.02 25.61 3.34
N TYR A 216 10.21 25.14 2.96
CA TYR A 216 10.66 25.13 1.57
C TYR A 216 9.72 24.32 0.68
N GLN A 217 9.24 23.16 1.18
CA GLN A 217 8.30 22.31 0.44
C GLN A 217 6.90 22.92 0.36
N VAL A 218 6.43 23.57 1.42
CA VAL A 218 5.15 24.28 1.39
C VAL A 218 5.21 25.48 0.43
N LEU A 219 6.30 26.24 0.41
CA LEU A 219 6.49 27.33 -0.56
C LEU A 219 6.55 26.81 -1.99
N GLY A 220 7.27 25.71 -2.23
CA GLY A 220 7.28 25.02 -3.52
C GLY A 220 5.90 24.62 -4.00
N MET A 221 5.03 24.17 -3.09
CA MET A 221 3.63 23.83 -3.37
C MET A 221 2.76 25.07 -3.66
N LEU A 222 2.87 26.13 -2.84
CA LEU A 222 2.03 27.32 -2.96
C LEU A 222 2.40 28.22 -4.15
N PHE A 223 3.69 28.28 -4.49
CA PHE A 223 4.25 29.21 -5.47
C PHE A 223 4.94 28.51 -6.64
N LYS A 224 4.60 27.24 -6.90
CA LYS A 224 5.20 26.42 -7.97
C LYS A 224 5.37 27.20 -9.28
N GLY A 225 6.61 27.23 -9.79
CA GLY A 225 6.94 27.89 -11.05
C GLY A 225 6.92 29.43 -11.01
N GLN A 226 6.62 30.06 -9.88
CA GLN A 226 6.69 31.52 -9.75
C GLN A 226 8.14 31.94 -9.49
N GLN A 227 8.59 33.00 -10.17
CA GLN A 227 9.93 33.57 -9.99
C GLN A 227 10.14 34.08 -8.56
N ILE A 228 11.39 34.14 -8.12
CA ILE A 228 11.83 34.70 -6.83
C ILE A 228 12.74 35.88 -7.17
N GLY A 229 12.17 37.07 -7.28
CA GLY A 229 12.89 38.24 -7.77
C GLY A 229 13.17 38.17 -9.28
N ASN A 230 13.95 39.11 -9.78
CA ASN A 230 14.20 39.31 -11.23
C ASN A 230 15.58 38.81 -11.69
N GLU A 231 16.44 38.39 -10.77
CA GLU A 231 17.84 38.03 -11.07
C GLU A 231 17.99 36.51 -11.27
N SER A 232 18.79 36.13 -12.27
CA SER A 232 19.19 34.75 -12.51
C SER A 232 20.46 34.40 -11.74
N LEU A 233 20.52 33.16 -11.25
CA LEU A 233 21.70 32.59 -10.63
C LEU A 233 22.68 32.11 -11.71
N ARG A 234 23.98 32.23 -11.43
CA ARG A 234 25.07 31.86 -12.35
C ARG A 234 26.05 30.97 -11.61
N PHE A 235 26.31 29.78 -12.14
CA PHE A 235 27.22 28.80 -11.56
C PHE A 235 28.26 28.36 -12.58
N PRO A 236 29.57 28.33 -12.23
CA PRO A 236 30.56 27.61 -13.01
C PRO A 236 30.17 26.13 -13.10
N ALA A 237 30.17 25.57 -14.31
CA ALA A 237 29.70 24.21 -14.55
C ALA A 237 30.48 23.50 -15.65
N ILE A 238 30.47 22.17 -15.59
CA ILE A 238 30.98 21.28 -16.64
C ILE A 238 29.80 20.56 -17.26
N GLU A 239 29.62 20.67 -18.58
CA GLU A 239 28.67 19.90 -19.36
C GLU A 239 29.31 18.58 -19.81
N GLY A 240 28.57 17.48 -19.65
CA GLY A 240 28.94 16.16 -20.14
C GLY A 240 27.73 15.39 -20.70
N LYS A 241 27.99 14.18 -21.21
CA LYS A 241 26.96 13.26 -21.72
C LYS A 241 27.05 11.89 -21.04
N MET A 242 25.92 11.34 -20.59
CA MET A 242 25.84 10.02 -19.96
C MET A 242 24.46 9.40 -20.22
N GLY A 243 24.41 8.11 -20.60
CA GLY A 243 23.15 7.38 -20.78
C GLY A 243 22.22 7.98 -21.83
N GLY A 244 22.75 8.64 -22.86
CA GLY A 244 21.96 9.35 -23.89
C GLY A 244 21.50 10.76 -23.49
N HIS A 245 21.77 11.21 -22.26
CA HIS A 245 21.37 12.52 -21.77
C HIS A 245 22.57 13.47 -21.60
N THR A 246 22.31 14.78 -21.74
CA THR A 246 23.27 15.82 -21.37
C THR A 246 23.07 16.20 -19.90
N TYR A 247 24.15 16.34 -19.15
CA TYR A 247 24.13 16.73 -17.74
C TYR A 247 25.13 17.85 -17.45
N TYR A 248 24.94 18.52 -16.32
CA TYR A 248 25.77 19.63 -15.86
C TYR A 248 26.25 19.36 -14.43
N MET A 249 27.55 19.43 -14.21
CA MET A 249 28.18 19.33 -12.89
C MET A 249 28.56 20.72 -12.39
N PHE A 250 28.12 21.08 -11.17
CA PHE A 250 28.42 22.38 -10.55
C PHE A 250 28.36 22.28 -9.03
N SER A 251 28.80 23.33 -8.34
CA SER A 251 28.66 23.45 -6.88
C SER A 251 27.63 24.52 -6.52
N ILE A 252 26.83 24.28 -5.50
CA ILE A 252 25.74 25.18 -5.06
C ILE A 252 25.60 25.19 -3.55
N GLU A 253 25.21 26.33 -2.98
CA GLU A 253 24.87 26.47 -1.57
C GLU A 253 23.56 25.73 -1.24
N PRO A 254 23.50 24.94 -0.14
CA PRO A 254 22.29 24.25 0.28
C PRO A 254 21.09 25.17 0.44
N SER A 255 21.25 26.36 1.02
CA SER A 255 20.18 27.36 1.17
C SER A 255 19.54 27.77 -0.16
N ILE A 256 20.34 27.92 -1.22
CA ILE A 256 19.83 28.26 -2.56
C ILE A 256 19.09 27.05 -3.13
N LEU A 257 19.70 25.86 -3.06
CA LEU A 257 19.10 24.66 -3.60
C LEU A 257 17.80 24.25 -2.86
N LEU A 258 17.70 24.46 -1.55
CA LEU A 258 16.49 24.21 -0.77
C LEU A 258 15.33 25.11 -1.23
N LYS A 259 15.60 26.36 -1.61
CA LYS A 259 14.59 27.31 -2.13
C LYS A 259 14.09 26.96 -3.53
N LEU A 260 14.99 26.56 -4.43
CA LEU A 260 14.64 26.15 -5.79
C LEU A 260 14.07 24.72 -5.85
N GLY A 261 14.52 23.92 -4.87
CA GLY A 261 14.36 22.48 -4.78
C GLY A 261 12.97 22.06 -4.38
N PHE A 262 12.50 21.00 -5.01
CA PHE A 262 11.30 20.32 -4.57
C PHE A 262 11.48 18.82 -4.64
N ILE A 263 10.76 18.15 -3.75
CA ILE A 263 10.61 16.71 -3.75
C ILE A 263 9.17 16.40 -4.14
N LEU A 264 9.02 15.53 -5.11
CA LEU A 264 7.72 14.98 -5.49
C LEU A 264 7.37 13.82 -4.56
N HIS A 265 6.61 14.11 -3.51
CA HIS A 265 5.98 13.07 -2.69
C HIS A 265 4.68 12.61 -3.33
N ARG A 266 4.53 11.29 -3.48
CA ARG A 266 3.25 10.70 -3.86
C ARG A 266 2.34 10.63 -2.64
N THR A 267 1.39 11.56 -2.58
CA THR A 267 0.35 11.61 -1.55
C THR A 267 -0.99 11.88 -2.18
N ALA A 268 -2.08 11.55 -1.48
CA ALA A 268 -3.45 11.82 -1.95
C ALA A 268 -3.70 13.31 -2.27
N ALA A 269 -2.91 14.23 -1.69
CA ALA A 269 -3.02 15.67 -1.93
C ALA A 269 -2.46 16.12 -3.30
N ASN A 270 -1.56 15.35 -3.92
CA ASN A 270 -0.82 15.74 -5.14
C ASN A 270 -1.01 14.72 -6.29
N GLU A 271 -2.07 13.91 -6.25
CA GLU A 271 -2.24 12.78 -7.16
C GLU A 271 -2.49 13.20 -8.62
N SER A 272 -3.09 14.37 -8.83
CA SER A 272 -3.33 14.96 -10.15
C SER A 272 -2.12 15.68 -10.73
N GLU A 273 -1.08 15.93 -9.94
CA GLU A 273 0.17 16.51 -10.43
C GLU A 273 1.15 15.41 -10.84
N SER A 274 1.97 15.69 -11.86
CA SER A 274 2.90 14.77 -12.54
C SER A 274 3.45 13.63 -11.67
N PRO A 275 3.60 12.42 -12.26
CA PRO A 275 3.88 11.21 -11.50
C PRO A 275 5.08 11.39 -10.55
N THR A 276 4.87 10.99 -9.29
CA THR A 276 5.66 11.39 -8.13
C THR A 276 6.39 10.20 -7.53
N TYR A 277 7.66 10.37 -7.15
CA TYR A 277 8.58 9.22 -7.08
C TYR A 277 9.33 9.04 -5.77
N GLN A 278 9.33 9.99 -4.83
CA GLN A 278 10.32 9.97 -3.74
C GLN A 278 9.82 9.57 -2.36
N ARG A 279 10.77 9.02 -1.57
CA ARG A 279 10.58 8.68 -0.16
C ARG A 279 10.52 9.92 0.69
N LEU A 280 9.73 9.85 1.75
CA LEU A 280 9.76 10.86 2.79
C LEU A 280 11.04 10.77 3.62
N LEU A 281 11.46 11.93 4.14
CA LEU A 281 12.62 11.99 5.02
C LEU A 281 12.38 11.26 6.35
N VAL A 282 13.48 10.74 6.92
CA VAL A 282 13.46 10.05 8.21
C VAL A 282 14.07 10.98 9.27
N PRO A 283 13.33 11.41 10.29
CA PRO A 283 13.78 12.44 11.24
C PRO A 283 15.04 12.08 12.02
N SER A 284 15.17 10.81 12.44
CA SER A 284 16.36 10.33 13.14
C SER A 284 17.60 10.41 12.25
N ARG A 285 17.46 10.06 10.97
CA ARG A 285 18.53 10.16 9.97
C ARG A 285 18.93 11.61 9.72
N LEU A 286 17.97 12.52 9.59
CA LEU A 286 18.25 13.96 9.41
C LEU A 286 19.06 14.51 10.59
N ARG A 287 18.63 14.27 11.83
CA ARG A 287 19.38 14.70 13.02
C ARG A 287 20.81 14.15 13.05
N GLY A 288 20.99 12.88 12.68
CA GLY A 288 22.31 12.27 12.57
C GLY A 288 23.18 12.96 11.51
N ILE A 289 22.62 13.24 10.34
CA ILE A 289 23.31 13.95 9.25
C ILE A 289 23.68 15.38 9.67
N THR A 290 22.75 16.14 10.24
CA THR A 290 23.01 17.51 10.72
C THR A 290 24.12 17.53 11.77
N SER A 291 24.09 16.61 12.74
CA SER A 291 25.16 16.51 13.75
C SER A 291 26.50 16.13 13.12
N PHE A 292 26.50 15.21 12.15
CA PHE A 292 27.72 14.82 11.44
C PHE A 292 28.34 16.02 10.70
N ILE A 293 27.52 16.82 10.00
CA ILE A 293 27.96 18.04 9.30
C ILE A 293 28.53 19.08 10.29
N ASN A 294 27.81 19.36 11.37
CA ASN A 294 28.24 20.34 12.38
C ASN A 294 29.54 19.94 13.10
N ASN A 295 29.85 18.63 13.15
CA ASN A 295 31.08 18.10 13.74
C ASN A 295 32.24 18.02 12.73
N GLY A 296 32.14 18.67 11.57
CA GLY A 296 33.19 18.71 10.54
C GLY A 296 33.13 17.58 9.50
N GLY A 297 32.11 16.71 9.56
CA GLY A 297 31.84 15.71 8.54
C GLY A 297 31.32 16.32 7.24
N TYR A 298 31.54 15.65 6.11
CA TYR A 298 31.09 16.12 4.80
C TYR A 298 30.69 14.97 3.88
N PHE A 299 29.90 15.29 2.84
CA PHE A 299 29.46 14.32 1.83
C PHE A 299 30.01 14.72 0.46
N PRO A 300 30.95 13.95 -0.12
CA PRO A 300 31.52 14.26 -1.43
C PRO A 300 30.61 13.86 -2.60
N ASN A 301 29.58 13.03 -2.35
CA ASN A 301 28.69 12.54 -3.39
C ASN A 301 27.71 13.61 -3.84
N SER A 302 27.57 13.78 -5.16
CA SER A 302 26.68 14.76 -5.75
C SER A 302 25.21 14.56 -5.36
N VAL A 303 24.46 15.65 -5.25
CA VAL A 303 23.00 15.61 -5.34
C VAL A 303 22.61 15.52 -6.82
N ILE A 304 21.60 14.71 -7.15
CA ILE A 304 21.15 14.55 -8.53
C ILE A 304 19.87 15.33 -8.69
N LEU A 305 19.85 16.22 -9.69
CA LEU A 305 18.76 17.16 -9.93
C LEU A 305 18.23 17.00 -11.35
N ASN A 306 16.95 17.31 -11.55
CA ASN A 306 16.41 17.63 -12.86
C ASN A 306 15.74 18.99 -12.79
N PHE A 307 16.20 19.91 -13.63
CA PHE A 307 15.53 21.19 -13.74
C PHE A 307 14.36 21.13 -14.73
N THR A 308 13.20 21.63 -14.31
CA THR A 308 12.05 21.83 -15.19
C THR A 308 12.26 23.13 -15.97
N SER A 309 12.48 23.01 -17.29
CA SER A 309 12.63 24.15 -18.19
C SER A 309 11.32 24.43 -18.91
N SER A 310 10.82 25.66 -18.81
CA SER A 310 9.62 26.11 -19.52
C SER A 310 9.92 27.33 -20.37
N LYS A 311 9.03 27.72 -21.30
CA LYS A 311 9.19 28.94 -22.11
C LYS A 311 9.45 30.20 -21.26
N LYS A 312 8.97 30.25 -20.01
CA LYS A 312 9.14 31.38 -19.08
C LYS A 312 10.36 31.24 -18.15
N GLN A 313 10.95 30.05 -18.05
CA GLN A 313 12.04 29.72 -17.13
C GLN A 313 13.15 29.01 -17.90
N LYS A 314 13.79 29.74 -18.81
CA LYS A 314 14.81 29.17 -19.69
C LYS A 314 16.12 29.01 -18.92
N ILE A 315 16.51 27.76 -18.70
CA ILE A 315 17.84 27.41 -18.20
C ILE A 315 18.77 27.32 -19.40
N ARG A 316 19.96 27.89 -19.27
CA ARG A 316 20.93 27.94 -20.37
C ARG A 316 22.33 27.69 -19.86
N PHE A 317 23.12 27.01 -20.68
CA PHE A 317 24.54 26.83 -20.48
C PHE A 317 25.30 27.73 -21.46
N GLU A 318 26.04 28.68 -20.92
CA GLU A 318 26.92 29.58 -21.66
C GLU A 318 28.30 28.89 -21.71
N ALA A 319 28.54 28.09 -22.77
CA ALA A 319 29.75 27.29 -22.91
C ALA A 319 30.97 28.17 -23.24
N ASP A 320 32.11 27.83 -22.65
CA ASP A 320 33.41 28.38 -23.02
C ASP A 320 33.92 27.72 -24.32
N SER A 321 35.04 28.22 -24.84
CA SER A 321 35.73 27.60 -25.97
C SER A 321 36.14 26.17 -25.64
N ARG A 322 35.92 25.24 -26.58
CA ARG A 322 36.30 23.83 -26.42
C ARG A 322 37.82 23.66 -26.36
N GLU A 323 38.26 22.86 -25.40
CA GLU A 323 39.61 22.27 -25.39
C GLU A 323 39.57 20.94 -26.16
N GLY A 324 40.68 20.56 -26.83
CA GLY A 324 40.70 19.48 -27.82
C GLY A 324 40.66 18.04 -27.26
N ASP A 325 40.89 17.86 -25.97
CA ASP A 325 41.15 16.54 -25.37
C ASP A 325 39.91 15.86 -24.76
N SER A 326 38.75 16.54 -24.72
CA SER A 326 37.51 16.00 -24.15
C SER A 326 36.26 16.50 -24.87
N ASP A 327 35.24 15.63 -24.94
CA ASP A 327 33.89 16.02 -25.37
C ASP A 327 33.15 16.90 -24.33
N SER A 328 33.70 17.00 -23.11
CA SER A 328 33.14 17.83 -22.03
C SER A 328 33.39 19.31 -22.30
N ARG A 329 32.49 20.18 -21.83
CA ARG A 329 32.63 21.64 -21.98
C ARG A 329 32.54 22.34 -20.64
N SER A 330 33.48 23.24 -20.36
CA SER A 330 33.37 24.20 -19.27
C SER A 330 32.47 25.37 -19.69
N GLY A 331 31.86 26.04 -18.71
CA GLY A 331 31.04 27.21 -18.96
C GLY A 331 30.25 27.67 -17.74
N THR A 332 29.30 28.58 -17.96
CA THR A 332 28.40 29.10 -16.91
C THR A 332 26.98 28.57 -17.10
N LEU A 333 26.46 27.87 -16.09
CA LEU A 333 25.07 27.46 -16.01
C LEU A 333 24.24 28.61 -15.41
N VAL A 334 23.28 29.12 -16.18
CA VAL A 334 22.39 30.22 -15.78
C VAL A 334 21.00 29.69 -15.50
N ILE A 335 20.55 29.87 -14.26
CA ILE A 335 19.30 29.30 -13.72
C ILE A 335 18.39 30.44 -13.24
N PRO A 336 17.12 30.51 -13.67
CA PRO A 336 16.18 31.49 -13.13
C PRO A 336 15.88 31.18 -11.66
N LYS A 337 15.80 32.18 -10.80
CA LYS A 337 15.39 31.97 -9.40
C LYS A 337 13.87 31.80 -9.37
N ALA A 338 13.37 30.60 -9.08
CA ALA A 338 11.94 30.32 -9.01
C ALA A 338 11.64 29.14 -8.08
N TYR A 339 10.45 29.11 -7.49
CA TYR A 339 10.05 28.02 -6.60
C TYR A 339 9.76 26.73 -7.39
N ALA A 340 10.18 25.59 -6.82
CA ALA A 340 9.92 24.26 -7.35
C ALA A 340 10.32 24.06 -8.82
N ILE A 341 11.54 24.46 -9.18
CA ILE A 341 12.12 24.22 -10.52
C ILE A 341 13.21 23.16 -10.52
N ALA A 342 13.81 22.85 -9.37
CA ALA A 342 14.87 21.86 -9.23
C ALA A 342 14.31 20.59 -8.57
N TYR A 343 13.98 19.59 -9.36
CA TYR A 343 13.52 18.30 -8.84
C TYR A 343 14.71 17.50 -8.29
N ILE A 344 14.71 17.17 -7.00
CA ILE A 344 15.87 16.54 -6.34
C ILE A 344 15.81 15.02 -6.46
N ILE A 345 16.24 14.41 -7.57
CA ILE A 345 16.16 12.97 -7.82
C ILE A 345 16.85 12.11 -6.74
N ASP A 346 18.07 12.48 -6.33
CA ASP A 346 18.83 11.81 -5.26
C ASP A 346 19.54 12.81 -4.35
N GLY A 347 19.79 12.37 -3.12
CA GLY A 347 20.54 13.14 -2.13
C GLY A 347 19.69 13.99 -1.21
N GLN A 348 18.36 13.80 -1.23
CA GLN A 348 17.43 14.54 -0.37
C GLN A 348 17.82 14.52 1.12
N HIS A 349 18.11 13.38 1.75
CA HIS A 349 18.50 13.37 3.18
C HIS A 349 19.77 14.18 3.44
N ARG A 350 20.70 14.23 2.47
CA ARG A 350 21.94 15.01 2.59
C ARG A 350 21.62 16.50 2.53
N LEU A 351 20.91 16.93 1.48
CA LEU A 351 20.51 18.33 1.28
C LEU A 351 19.70 18.87 2.47
N TYR A 352 18.68 18.13 2.89
CA TYR A 352 17.82 18.56 3.99
C TYR A 352 18.50 18.50 5.37
N GLY A 353 19.55 17.69 5.51
CA GLY A 353 20.40 17.71 6.70
C GLY A 353 21.12 19.05 6.90
N TYR A 354 21.34 19.83 5.83
CA TYR A 354 21.95 21.16 5.92
C TYR A 354 21.00 22.23 6.49
N SER A 355 19.68 22.11 6.31
CA SER A 355 18.68 23.12 6.74
C SER A 355 18.57 23.33 8.27
N GLY A 356 19.26 22.52 9.06
CA GLY A 356 19.39 22.70 10.51
C GLY A 356 20.85 22.77 10.96
N SER A 357 21.78 22.90 10.02
CA SER A 357 23.23 22.94 10.28
C SER A 357 23.75 24.36 10.28
N ASN A 358 24.91 24.57 10.91
CA ASN A 358 25.61 25.87 10.88
C ASN A 358 26.17 26.20 9.48
N HIS A 359 26.10 25.25 8.55
CA HIS A 359 26.72 25.30 7.23
C HIS A 359 25.72 25.45 6.07
N GLU A 360 24.44 25.73 6.36
CA GLU A 360 23.37 25.91 5.36
C GLU A 360 23.71 26.98 4.31
N PHE A 361 24.40 28.04 4.75
CA PHE A 361 24.75 29.21 3.95
C PHE A 361 26.25 29.29 3.58
N SER A 362 27.12 28.55 4.27
CA SER A 362 28.58 28.69 4.10
C SER A 362 29.19 27.65 3.16
N ASN A 363 28.61 26.45 3.10
CA ASN A 363 29.17 25.36 2.30
C ASN A 363 28.59 25.38 0.89
N THR A 364 29.38 24.88 -0.05
CA THR A 364 28.89 24.47 -1.38
C THR A 364 28.91 22.95 -1.47
N ILE A 365 27.88 22.38 -2.10
CA ILE A 365 27.77 20.93 -2.33
C ILE A 365 27.82 20.61 -3.83
N PRO A 366 28.41 19.47 -4.22
CA PRO A 366 28.44 19.05 -5.62
C PRO A 366 27.03 18.65 -6.08
N ALA A 367 26.67 19.07 -7.28
CA ALA A 367 25.39 18.77 -7.93
C ALA A 367 25.62 18.27 -9.36
N VAL A 368 24.85 17.27 -9.76
CA VAL A 368 24.70 16.81 -11.15
C VAL A 368 23.26 17.11 -11.56
N ALA A 369 23.07 17.98 -12.54
CA ALA A 369 21.74 18.34 -13.01
C ALA A 369 21.51 17.95 -14.46
N PHE A 370 20.31 17.42 -14.73
CA PHE A 370 19.76 17.31 -16.06
C PHE A 370 18.78 18.47 -16.31
N ILE A 371 18.48 18.75 -17.57
CA ILE A 371 17.50 19.76 -17.96
C ILE A 371 16.39 19.09 -18.75
N GLY A 372 15.16 19.15 -18.23
CA GLY A 372 13.98 18.70 -18.94
C GLY A 372 13.92 17.20 -19.19
N LEU A 373 14.45 16.37 -18.28
CA LEU A 373 14.16 14.92 -18.33
C LEU A 373 12.65 14.72 -18.28
N ASP A 374 12.14 13.75 -19.04
CA ASP A 374 10.76 13.33 -18.90
C ASP A 374 10.54 12.61 -17.56
N SER A 375 9.28 12.47 -17.16
CA SER A 375 8.93 11.88 -15.86
C SER A 375 9.31 10.39 -15.77
N THR A 376 9.27 9.67 -16.88
CA THR A 376 9.60 8.24 -16.94
C THR A 376 11.08 8.02 -16.65
N ASP A 377 11.96 8.82 -17.27
CA ASP A 377 13.40 8.73 -17.07
C ASP A 377 13.81 9.23 -15.68
N GLN A 378 13.16 10.28 -15.17
CA GLN A 378 13.31 10.70 -13.77
C GLN A 378 13.01 9.55 -12.79
N LEU A 379 11.94 8.80 -13.03
CA LEU A 379 11.53 7.68 -12.18
C LEU A 379 12.49 6.49 -12.29
N LYS A 380 12.95 6.15 -13.49
CA LYS A 380 13.95 5.09 -13.70
C LYS A 380 15.23 5.41 -12.94
N ILE A 381 15.78 6.63 -13.10
CA ILE A 381 16.98 7.05 -12.37
C ILE A 381 16.76 6.94 -10.86
N PHE A 382 15.61 7.39 -10.35
CA PHE A 382 15.27 7.24 -8.94
C PHE A 382 15.25 5.78 -8.49
N MET A 383 14.59 4.90 -9.24
CA MET A 383 14.48 3.47 -8.93
C MET A 383 15.85 2.79 -8.97
N ASP A 384 16.64 2.99 -10.02
CA ASP A 384 17.95 2.35 -10.22
C ASP A 384 18.95 2.73 -9.13
N ILE A 385 18.97 4.00 -8.72
CA ILE A 385 19.82 4.47 -7.60
C ILE A 385 19.41 3.79 -6.29
N ASN A 386 18.11 3.68 -6.06
CA ASN A 386 17.58 3.21 -4.78
C ASN A 386 17.57 1.68 -4.66
N GLU A 387 17.38 0.93 -5.73
CA GLU A 387 17.48 -0.54 -5.73
C GLU A 387 18.88 -1.00 -5.29
N ASN A 388 19.92 -0.25 -5.65
CA ASN A 388 21.31 -0.60 -5.35
C ASN A 388 21.86 -0.07 -4.00
N GLN A 389 21.17 0.86 -3.32
CA GLN A 389 21.63 1.45 -2.05
C GLN A 389 20.76 1.06 -0.84
N LYS A 390 19.47 1.37 -0.90
CA LYS A 390 18.47 1.01 0.12
C LYS A 390 17.14 0.88 -0.60
N ALA A 391 16.55 -0.30 -0.66
CA ALA A 391 15.35 -0.57 -1.46
C ALA A 391 14.13 0.31 -1.08
N VAL A 392 13.30 0.62 -2.09
CA VAL A 392 12.05 1.38 -1.91
C VAL A 392 11.03 0.51 -1.15
N SER A 393 10.17 1.13 -0.33
CA SER A 393 9.11 0.37 0.35
C SER A 393 8.23 -0.35 -0.69
N ALA A 394 7.76 -1.56 -0.37
CA ALA A 394 6.94 -2.34 -1.29
C ALA A 394 5.67 -1.58 -1.71
N SER A 395 5.06 -0.82 -0.79
CA SER A 395 3.89 0.02 -1.05
C SER A 395 4.17 1.12 -2.07
N LEU A 396 5.29 1.86 -1.89
CA LEU A 396 5.67 2.89 -2.86
C LEU A 396 5.99 2.26 -4.21
N ARG A 397 6.75 1.16 -4.26
CA ARG A 397 7.02 0.45 -5.52
C ARG A 397 5.74 0.04 -6.24
N LEU A 398 4.79 -0.58 -5.54
CA LEU A 398 3.50 -1.00 -6.11
C LEU A 398 2.71 0.19 -6.66
N THR A 399 2.70 1.32 -5.95
CA THR A 399 2.01 2.54 -6.38
C THR A 399 2.63 3.10 -7.67
N LEU A 400 3.93 2.89 -7.91
CA LEU A 400 4.68 3.37 -9.07
C LEU A 400 4.55 2.48 -10.31
N GLU A 401 3.97 1.27 -10.19
CA GLU A 401 3.90 0.31 -11.31
C GLU A 401 3.07 0.83 -12.47
N GLU A 402 2.05 1.67 -12.22
CA GLU A 402 1.30 2.36 -13.27
C GLU A 402 2.23 3.18 -14.16
N ASP A 403 2.98 4.11 -13.57
CA ASP A 403 3.84 5.03 -14.32
C ASP A 403 5.01 4.32 -15.01
N LEU A 404 5.53 3.26 -14.37
CA LEU A 404 6.64 2.47 -14.92
C LEU A 404 6.23 1.62 -16.13
N TYR A 405 5.02 1.06 -16.11
CA TYR A 405 4.69 -0.07 -16.99
C TYR A 405 3.44 0.15 -17.86
N TRP A 406 2.76 1.30 -17.78
CA TRP A 406 1.55 1.56 -18.58
C TRP A 406 1.77 1.34 -20.08
N ASN A 407 2.88 1.89 -20.59
CA ASN A 407 3.28 1.79 -22.00
C ASN A 407 4.30 0.69 -22.27
N SER A 408 4.43 -0.31 -21.39
CA SER A 408 5.39 -1.40 -21.57
C SER A 408 5.01 -2.29 -22.76
N GLU A 409 5.99 -2.72 -23.55
CA GLU A 409 5.79 -3.73 -24.61
C GLU A 409 5.43 -5.12 -24.05
N ARG A 410 5.76 -5.36 -22.78
CA ARG A 410 5.50 -6.62 -22.08
C ARG A 410 4.09 -6.66 -21.50
N ILE A 411 3.33 -7.70 -21.81
CA ILE A 411 1.94 -7.85 -21.35
C ILE A 411 1.88 -8.02 -19.84
N ASP A 412 2.74 -8.86 -19.27
CA ASP A 412 2.80 -9.07 -17.82
C ASP A 412 3.09 -7.78 -17.04
N SER A 413 3.98 -6.92 -17.56
CA SER A 413 4.26 -5.59 -17.01
C SER A 413 3.05 -4.65 -17.12
N ARG A 414 2.37 -4.60 -18.27
CA ARG A 414 1.15 -3.77 -18.43
C ARG A 414 0.03 -4.16 -17.46
N LEU A 415 -0.12 -5.46 -17.17
CA LEU A 415 -1.11 -5.92 -16.19
C LEU A 415 -0.74 -5.54 -14.75
N LYS A 416 0.56 -5.37 -14.43
CA LYS A 416 0.99 -4.75 -13.17
C LYS A 416 0.54 -3.29 -13.10
N ALA A 417 0.80 -2.52 -14.16
CA ALA A 417 0.34 -1.13 -14.27
C ALA A 417 -1.18 -1.00 -14.11
N LEU A 418 -1.96 -1.85 -14.79
CA LEU A 418 -3.41 -1.85 -14.67
C LEU A 418 -3.88 -2.11 -13.23
N ARG A 419 -3.28 -3.07 -12.52
CA ARG A 419 -3.60 -3.32 -11.10
C ARG A 419 -3.30 -2.10 -10.25
N SER A 420 -2.10 -1.53 -10.40
CA SER A 420 -1.73 -0.31 -9.68
C SER A 420 -2.72 0.83 -9.93
N ALA A 421 -3.09 1.06 -11.20
CA ALA A 421 -4.00 2.12 -11.59
C ALA A 421 -5.41 1.94 -11.00
N VAL A 422 -5.93 0.70 -10.97
CA VAL A 422 -7.21 0.40 -10.32
C VAL A 422 -7.15 0.72 -8.83
N VAL A 423 -6.12 0.26 -8.11
CA VAL A 423 -6.00 0.51 -6.67
C VAL A 423 -5.86 2.00 -6.36
N ARG A 424 -5.10 2.73 -7.19
CA ARG A 424 -4.98 4.19 -7.08
C ARG A 424 -6.31 4.89 -7.25
N GLU A 425 -7.04 4.58 -8.33
CA GLU A 425 -8.32 5.23 -8.62
C GLU A 425 -9.39 4.88 -7.57
N LEU A 426 -9.38 3.67 -7.01
CA LEU A 426 -10.22 3.33 -5.85
C LEU A 426 -9.93 4.20 -4.62
N ALA A 427 -8.67 4.58 -4.40
CA ALA A 427 -8.26 5.40 -3.27
C ALA A 427 -8.60 6.90 -3.45
N SER A 428 -8.75 7.36 -4.69
CA SER A 428 -8.75 8.77 -5.05
C SER A 428 -10.03 9.29 -5.70
N THR A 429 -10.92 8.40 -6.12
CA THR A 429 -12.23 8.77 -6.66
C THR A 429 -13.07 9.46 -5.57
N ALA A 430 -13.25 10.78 -5.71
CA ALA A 430 -14.11 11.55 -4.82
C ALA A 430 -15.54 11.00 -4.83
N GLY A 431 -16.08 10.70 -3.64
CA GLY A 431 -17.41 10.09 -3.50
C GLY A 431 -17.45 8.56 -3.54
N GLY A 432 -16.32 7.88 -3.82
CA GLY A 432 -16.22 6.43 -3.68
C GLY A 432 -16.13 5.98 -2.20
N PRO A 433 -16.57 4.76 -1.87
CA PRO A 433 -16.58 4.23 -0.50
C PRO A 433 -15.15 4.02 0.06
N LEU A 434 -14.16 3.87 -0.84
CA LEU A 434 -12.75 3.66 -0.51
C LEU A 434 -11.90 4.94 -0.61
N TYR A 435 -12.52 6.09 -0.86
CA TYR A 435 -11.84 7.38 -0.93
C TYR A 435 -11.06 7.66 0.37
N GLU A 436 -9.76 7.93 0.25
CA GLU A 436 -8.81 8.12 1.36
C GLU A 436 -8.67 6.93 2.32
N LYS A 437 -9.22 5.75 1.98
CA LYS A 437 -9.15 4.56 2.86
C LYS A 437 -7.98 3.64 2.55
N ILE A 438 -7.44 3.72 1.35
CA ILE A 438 -6.31 2.89 0.88
C ILE A 438 -5.02 3.70 0.97
N GLN A 439 -3.96 3.07 1.49
CA GLN A 439 -2.62 3.63 1.56
C GLN A 439 -2.10 3.91 0.13
N ILE A 440 -1.60 5.11 -0.13
CA ILE A 440 -0.95 5.49 -1.39
C ILE A 440 0.50 5.89 -1.09
N GLY A 441 1.45 5.32 -1.84
CA GLY A 441 2.86 5.57 -1.61
C GLY A 441 3.28 5.16 -0.20
N GLU A 442 3.74 6.15 0.59
CA GLU A 442 4.12 5.99 1.99
C GLU A 442 3.09 6.55 2.98
N ASP A 443 1.91 6.98 2.53
CA ASP A 443 0.83 7.46 3.39
C ASP A 443 0.27 6.37 4.31
N LYS A 444 -0.24 6.78 5.47
CA LYS A 444 -0.94 5.88 6.38
C LYS A 444 -2.43 5.96 6.07
N ALA A 445 -3.07 4.82 5.90
CA ALA A 445 -4.51 4.70 5.76
C ALA A 445 -5.01 3.43 6.48
N ALA A 446 -6.33 3.22 6.48
CA ALA A 446 -6.94 2.05 7.12
C ALA A 446 -6.61 0.73 6.39
N LEU A 447 -6.52 0.79 5.06
CA LEU A 447 -6.30 -0.35 4.18
C LEU A 447 -4.97 -0.22 3.44
N SER A 448 -4.34 -1.36 3.14
CA SER A 448 -3.05 -1.44 2.46
C SER A 448 -3.20 -1.51 0.95
N PHE A 449 -2.35 -0.79 0.21
CA PHE A 449 -2.26 -0.91 -1.25
C PHE A 449 -1.99 -2.36 -1.69
N LYS A 450 -1.05 -3.00 -0.98
CA LYS A 450 -0.62 -4.37 -1.26
C LYS A 450 -1.75 -5.38 -1.15
N GLY A 451 -2.65 -5.23 -0.18
CA GLY A 451 -3.82 -6.12 -0.04
C GLY A 451 -4.68 -6.13 -1.31
N PHE A 452 -4.98 -4.96 -1.87
CA PHE A 452 -5.76 -4.85 -3.11
C PHE A 452 -4.98 -5.34 -4.33
N ALA A 453 -3.70 -4.97 -4.44
CA ALA A 453 -2.85 -5.44 -5.55
C ALA A 453 -2.72 -6.97 -5.57
N ASP A 454 -2.53 -7.59 -4.40
CA ASP A 454 -2.46 -9.04 -4.23
C ASP A 454 -3.82 -9.70 -4.54
N ALA A 455 -4.93 -9.13 -4.07
CA ALA A 455 -6.27 -9.61 -4.36
C ALA A 455 -6.58 -9.60 -5.86
N LEU A 456 -6.30 -8.49 -6.55
CA LEU A 456 -6.49 -8.37 -8.00
C LEU A 456 -5.57 -9.32 -8.78
N SER A 457 -4.34 -9.53 -8.32
CA SER A 457 -3.39 -10.48 -8.92
C SER A 457 -3.86 -11.94 -8.83
N LYS A 458 -4.51 -12.30 -7.71
CA LYS A 458 -5.10 -13.63 -7.49
C LYS A 458 -6.45 -13.79 -8.19
N SER A 459 -7.18 -12.70 -8.43
CA SER A 459 -8.51 -12.70 -9.03
C SER A 459 -8.54 -13.11 -10.51
N SER A 460 -9.71 -13.54 -10.98
CA SER A 460 -10.07 -13.72 -12.39
C SER A 460 -10.59 -12.44 -13.06
N LEU A 461 -10.73 -11.33 -12.32
CA LEU A 461 -11.20 -10.05 -12.86
C LEU A 461 -10.22 -9.43 -13.87
N ILE A 462 -8.93 -9.77 -13.76
CA ILE A 462 -7.86 -9.39 -14.68
C ILE A 462 -7.22 -10.68 -15.20
N PRO A 463 -7.03 -10.85 -16.53
CA PRO A 463 -6.41 -12.04 -17.09
C PRO A 463 -4.96 -12.18 -16.62
N LYS A 464 -4.41 -13.40 -16.70
CA LYS A 464 -2.99 -13.65 -16.44
C LYS A 464 -2.21 -13.67 -17.75
N ALA A 465 -0.94 -13.30 -17.69
CA ALA A 465 -0.06 -13.29 -18.85
C ALA A 465 1.36 -13.70 -18.48
N LYS A 466 2.07 -14.25 -19.47
CA LYS A 466 3.54 -14.31 -19.51
C LYS A 466 4.05 -13.07 -20.26
N ARG A 467 5.35 -13.00 -20.57
CA ARG A 467 5.98 -11.81 -21.20
C ARG A 467 5.21 -11.24 -22.39
N HIS A 468 4.85 -12.09 -23.36
CA HIS A 468 4.23 -11.66 -24.62
C HIS A 468 2.90 -12.35 -24.94
N GLU A 469 2.41 -13.24 -24.08
CA GLU A 469 1.19 -14.03 -24.32
C GLU A 469 0.27 -14.03 -23.10
N PHE A 470 -1.04 -14.00 -23.33
CA PHE A 470 -2.03 -14.25 -22.29
C PHE A 470 -2.15 -15.75 -22.00
N ILE A 471 -2.48 -16.10 -20.75
CA ILE A 471 -2.85 -17.47 -20.37
C ILE A 471 -4.31 -17.67 -20.77
N GLN A 472 -4.55 -18.46 -21.82
CA GLN A 472 -5.84 -18.56 -22.52
C GLN A 472 -7.02 -18.90 -21.60
N GLU A 473 -6.84 -19.80 -20.63
CA GLU A 473 -7.88 -20.19 -19.68
C GLU A 473 -8.41 -19.04 -18.81
N THR A 474 -7.64 -17.96 -18.69
CA THR A 474 -7.96 -16.81 -17.83
C THR A 474 -8.61 -15.64 -18.57
N THR A 475 -8.62 -15.66 -19.90
CA THR A 475 -9.03 -14.50 -20.71
C THR A 475 -10.54 -14.29 -20.76
N LYS A 476 -11.34 -15.35 -20.62
CA LYS A 476 -12.81 -15.29 -20.74
C LYS A 476 -13.54 -14.64 -19.57
N TYR A 477 -12.96 -14.67 -18.36
CA TYR A 477 -13.65 -14.24 -17.14
C TYR A 477 -13.43 -12.76 -16.79
N GLY A 478 -12.32 -12.20 -17.28
CA GLY A 478 -11.85 -10.88 -16.88
C GLY A 478 -12.61 -9.73 -17.54
N LEU A 479 -12.40 -8.54 -16.98
CA LEU A 479 -12.89 -7.26 -17.49
C LEU A 479 -11.89 -6.60 -18.46
N TYR A 480 -10.84 -7.30 -18.87
CA TYR A 480 -9.90 -6.84 -19.89
C TYR A 480 -10.14 -7.63 -21.17
N ASN A 481 -10.43 -6.96 -22.28
CA ASN A 481 -10.62 -7.61 -23.57
C ASN A 481 -9.27 -7.90 -24.24
N THR A 482 -8.83 -9.16 -24.19
CA THR A 482 -7.57 -9.61 -24.79
C THR A 482 -7.53 -9.55 -26.32
N HIS A 483 -8.67 -9.36 -26.98
CA HIS A 483 -8.77 -9.20 -28.44
C HIS A 483 -8.63 -7.74 -28.91
N ASN A 484 -8.57 -6.78 -27.98
CA ASN A 484 -8.37 -5.38 -28.33
C ASN A 484 -6.87 -5.09 -28.53
N HIS A 485 -6.48 -4.84 -29.79
CA HIS A 485 -5.09 -4.55 -30.14
C HIS A 485 -4.62 -3.14 -29.72
N ASN A 486 -5.54 -2.21 -29.44
CA ASN A 486 -5.20 -0.92 -28.85
C ASN A 486 -5.15 -1.06 -27.32
N HIS A 487 -3.98 -1.44 -26.80
CA HIS A 487 -3.79 -1.70 -25.39
C HIS A 487 -4.04 -0.47 -24.51
N GLU A 488 -3.70 0.74 -24.95
CA GLU A 488 -3.87 1.96 -24.15
C GLU A 488 -5.37 2.24 -23.92
N LYS A 489 -6.16 2.14 -25.00
CA LYS A 489 -7.62 2.26 -24.93
C LYS A 489 -8.23 1.15 -24.09
N GLU A 490 -7.76 -0.08 -24.24
CA GLU A 490 -8.27 -1.22 -23.46
C GLU A 490 -7.92 -1.11 -21.98
N MET A 491 -6.69 -0.77 -21.63
CA MET A 491 -6.27 -0.57 -20.24
C MET A 491 -7.09 0.52 -19.57
N THR A 492 -7.34 1.64 -20.24
CA THR A 492 -8.18 2.74 -19.72
C THR A 492 -9.63 2.29 -19.50
N ARG A 493 -10.20 1.55 -20.46
CA ARG A 493 -11.57 1.00 -20.36
C ARG A 493 -11.68 -0.04 -19.24
N ALA A 494 -10.76 -0.98 -19.19
CA ALA A 494 -10.70 -2.02 -18.16
C ALA A 494 -10.54 -1.41 -16.77
N LYS A 495 -9.65 -0.43 -16.61
CA LYS A 495 -9.46 0.34 -15.36
C LYS A 495 -10.78 0.92 -14.88
N LYS A 496 -11.47 1.72 -15.71
CA LYS A 496 -12.77 2.32 -15.38
C LYS A 496 -13.82 1.26 -15.00
N SER A 497 -13.88 0.16 -15.75
CA SER A 497 -14.83 -0.92 -15.50
C SER A 497 -14.58 -1.63 -14.16
N LEU A 498 -13.31 -1.94 -13.86
CA LEU A 498 -12.88 -2.57 -12.61
C LEU A 498 -13.14 -1.66 -11.40
N VAL A 499 -12.73 -0.39 -11.48
CA VAL A 499 -12.94 0.60 -10.42
C VAL A 499 -14.42 0.73 -10.10
N ASN A 500 -15.26 0.92 -11.13
CA ASN A 500 -16.70 1.05 -10.95
C ASN A 500 -17.30 -0.21 -10.32
N PHE A 501 -16.95 -1.40 -10.82
CA PHE A 501 -17.52 -2.65 -10.32
C PHE A 501 -17.16 -2.90 -8.85
N ILE A 502 -15.89 -2.69 -8.49
CA ILE A 502 -15.41 -2.85 -7.11
C ILE A 502 -16.04 -1.80 -6.19
N ASN A 503 -16.09 -0.53 -6.62
CA ASN A 503 -16.74 0.53 -5.84
C ASN A 503 -18.23 0.24 -5.64
N THR A 504 -18.97 -0.22 -6.65
CA THR A 504 -20.39 -0.61 -6.48
C THR A 504 -20.55 -1.70 -5.42
N CYS A 505 -19.67 -2.71 -5.41
CA CYS A 505 -19.72 -3.76 -4.39
C CYS A 505 -19.43 -3.22 -2.97
N TYR A 506 -18.42 -2.36 -2.79
CA TYR A 506 -18.13 -1.76 -1.49
C TYR A 506 -19.19 -0.72 -1.06
N SER A 507 -19.76 0.05 -1.98
CA SER A 507 -20.86 0.99 -1.72
C SER A 507 -22.08 0.27 -1.20
N PHE A 508 -22.45 -0.86 -1.81
CA PHE A 508 -23.55 -1.69 -1.33
C PHE A 508 -23.34 -2.15 0.11
N VAL A 509 -22.11 -2.52 0.50
CA VAL A 509 -21.82 -2.86 1.91
C VAL A 509 -21.93 -1.62 2.80
N GLN A 510 -21.40 -0.48 2.37
CA GLN A 510 -21.39 0.75 3.16
C GLN A 510 -22.80 1.31 3.40
N GLU A 511 -23.65 1.29 2.38
CA GLU A 511 -24.96 1.95 2.36
C GLU A 511 -26.05 1.03 2.94
N ASP A 512 -26.11 -0.23 2.51
CA ASP A 512 -27.17 -1.16 2.90
C ASP A 512 -26.84 -1.95 4.18
N TYR A 513 -25.54 -2.11 4.51
CA TYR A 513 -25.07 -2.85 5.69
C TYR A 513 -24.07 -2.03 6.52
N PRO A 514 -24.44 -0.83 6.99
CA PRO A 514 -23.53 0.08 7.69
C PRO A 514 -22.95 -0.51 8.97
N GLU A 515 -23.65 -1.44 9.63
CA GLU A 515 -23.11 -2.18 10.76
C GLU A 515 -21.96 -3.09 10.31
N VAL A 516 -22.12 -3.89 9.25
CA VAL A 516 -21.01 -4.71 8.70
C VAL A 516 -19.83 -3.84 8.24
N TRP A 517 -20.11 -2.64 7.73
CA TRP A 517 -19.07 -1.68 7.31
C TRP A 517 -18.32 -1.04 8.49
N ASN A 518 -19.05 -0.54 9.50
CA ASN A 518 -18.51 0.21 10.64
C ASN A 518 -18.17 -0.65 11.84
N MET A 519 -18.59 -1.93 11.84
CA MET A 519 -18.34 -2.88 12.91
C MET A 519 -16.85 -2.82 13.27
N GLU A 520 -16.56 -2.82 14.56
CA GLU A 520 -15.21 -2.98 15.11
C GLU A 520 -14.56 -4.35 14.71
N ARG A 521 -15.19 -5.11 13.81
CA ARG A 521 -14.88 -6.47 13.38
C ARG A 521 -14.86 -6.63 11.83
N TYR A 522 -13.83 -6.03 11.23
CA TYR A 522 -12.93 -6.43 10.13
C TYR A 522 -13.26 -7.46 9.01
N PHE A 523 -14.46 -8.01 8.81
CA PHE A 523 -14.62 -9.07 7.79
C PHE A 523 -14.56 -8.56 6.34
N ILE A 524 -15.03 -7.35 6.07
CA ILE A 524 -15.00 -6.73 4.73
C ILE A 524 -14.00 -5.57 4.67
N PHE A 525 -14.27 -4.50 5.43
CA PHE A 525 -13.43 -3.30 5.46
C PHE A 525 -12.21 -3.48 6.39
N SER A 526 -11.28 -4.35 6.00
CA SER A 526 -10.00 -4.53 6.71
C SER A 526 -8.92 -5.13 5.84
N ASN A 527 -7.66 -4.99 6.25
CA ASN A 527 -6.54 -5.63 5.56
C ASN A 527 -6.69 -7.16 5.41
N ARG A 528 -7.34 -7.84 6.37
CA ARG A 528 -7.61 -9.29 6.28
C ARG A 528 -8.83 -9.60 5.41
N GLY A 529 -9.78 -8.67 5.31
CA GLY A 529 -11.02 -8.81 4.53
C GLY A 529 -10.86 -8.52 3.03
N ILE A 530 -9.87 -7.71 2.63
CA ILE A 530 -9.66 -7.31 1.22
C ILE A 530 -9.57 -8.53 0.29
N ILE A 531 -8.66 -9.47 0.58
CA ILE A 531 -8.40 -10.62 -0.29
C ILE A 531 -9.60 -11.58 -0.34
N PRO A 532 -10.21 -11.98 0.80
CA PRO A 532 -11.43 -12.78 0.80
C PRO A 532 -12.61 -12.13 0.07
N PHE A 533 -12.86 -10.84 0.27
CA PHE A 533 -14.02 -10.19 -0.32
C PHE A 533 -13.86 -9.96 -1.83
N ILE A 534 -12.71 -9.46 -2.29
CA ILE A 534 -12.42 -9.32 -3.72
C ILE A 534 -12.33 -10.70 -4.39
N GLY A 535 -11.75 -11.69 -3.70
CA GLY A 535 -11.73 -13.08 -4.15
C GLY A 535 -13.14 -13.63 -4.38
N LEU A 536 -14.05 -13.39 -3.43
CA LEU A 536 -15.43 -13.81 -3.58
C LEU A 536 -16.13 -13.13 -4.75
N ILE A 537 -16.02 -11.81 -4.88
CA ILE A 537 -16.60 -11.06 -6.02
C ILE A 537 -16.06 -11.61 -7.34
N SER A 538 -14.76 -11.95 -7.37
CA SER A 538 -14.11 -12.57 -8.52
C SER A 538 -14.66 -13.96 -8.86
N ASP A 539 -14.88 -14.81 -7.86
CA ASP A 539 -15.39 -16.17 -8.05
C ASP A 539 -16.86 -16.15 -8.48
N LEU A 540 -17.66 -15.26 -7.90
CA LEU A 540 -19.06 -15.05 -8.30
C LEU A 540 -19.15 -14.51 -9.74
N ASN A 541 -18.27 -13.58 -10.11
CA ASN A 541 -18.16 -13.10 -11.49
C ASN A 541 -17.81 -14.23 -12.47
N LYS A 542 -16.87 -15.11 -12.08
CA LYS A 542 -16.51 -16.28 -12.87
C LYS A 542 -17.70 -17.23 -13.03
N PHE A 543 -18.41 -17.51 -11.94
CA PHE A 543 -19.59 -18.38 -11.96
C PHE A 543 -20.71 -17.84 -12.86
N GLU A 544 -21.07 -16.57 -12.71
CA GLU A 544 -22.08 -15.92 -13.57
C GLU A 544 -21.62 -15.84 -15.05
N ASN A 545 -20.31 -15.76 -15.31
CA ASN A 545 -19.78 -15.88 -16.68
C ASN A 545 -19.96 -17.29 -17.26
N GLU A 546 -19.73 -18.33 -16.46
CA GLU A 546 -19.95 -19.73 -16.86
C GLU A 546 -21.44 -20.03 -17.12
N LEU A 547 -22.35 -19.34 -16.41
CA LEU A 547 -23.78 -19.35 -16.69
C LEU A 547 -24.20 -18.51 -17.90
N GLY A 548 -23.28 -17.72 -18.47
CA GLY A 548 -23.53 -16.85 -19.62
C GLY A 548 -24.27 -15.54 -19.30
N THR A 549 -24.48 -15.20 -18.02
CA THR A 549 -25.19 -13.97 -17.62
C THR A 549 -24.32 -12.74 -17.71
N VAL A 550 -22.99 -12.90 -17.60
CA VAL A 550 -22.01 -11.81 -17.74
C VAL A 550 -20.87 -12.21 -18.68
N ASN A 551 -20.26 -11.23 -19.36
CA ASN A 551 -19.07 -11.38 -20.19
C ASN A 551 -18.16 -10.15 -20.06
N THR A 552 -17.03 -10.09 -20.77
CA THR A 552 -16.05 -8.98 -20.69
C THR A 552 -16.64 -7.59 -20.98
N ASN A 553 -17.73 -7.52 -21.76
CA ASN A 553 -18.39 -6.29 -22.18
C ASN A 553 -19.59 -5.90 -21.31
N THR A 554 -20.05 -6.77 -20.40
CA THR A 554 -21.13 -6.45 -19.46
C THR A 554 -20.76 -5.24 -18.61
N LYS A 555 -21.71 -4.28 -18.49
CA LYS A 555 -21.52 -3.06 -17.71
C LYS A 555 -21.34 -3.39 -16.22
N PRO A 556 -20.58 -2.58 -15.47
CA PRO A 556 -20.37 -2.79 -14.03
C PRO A 556 -21.67 -2.91 -13.21
N SER A 557 -22.68 -2.09 -13.50
CA SER A 557 -23.99 -2.13 -12.84
C SER A 557 -24.68 -3.48 -13.02
N ASP A 558 -24.77 -3.93 -14.27
CA ASP A 558 -25.49 -5.15 -14.64
C ASP A 558 -24.76 -6.37 -14.06
N ARG A 559 -23.42 -6.34 -14.08
CA ARG A 559 -22.58 -7.36 -13.43
C ARG A 559 -22.80 -7.43 -11.93
N PHE A 560 -22.90 -6.28 -11.27
CA PHE A 560 -23.20 -6.22 -9.84
C PHE A 560 -24.58 -6.83 -9.54
N GLU A 561 -25.61 -6.45 -10.29
CA GLU A 561 -26.96 -7.00 -10.10
C GLU A 561 -27.00 -8.53 -10.27
N SER A 562 -26.21 -9.12 -11.20
CA SER A 562 -26.09 -10.58 -11.33
C SER A 562 -25.55 -11.27 -10.07
N ILE A 563 -24.60 -10.64 -9.34
CA ILE A 563 -23.98 -11.24 -8.15
C ILE A 563 -24.60 -10.79 -6.82
N LYS A 564 -25.41 -9.73 -6.83
CA LYS A 564 -25.99 -9.08 -5.64
C LYS A 564 -26.72 -10.06 -4.72
N LYS A 565 -27.49 -10.99 -5.30
CA LYS A 565 -28.22 -12.02 -4.56
C LYS A 565 -27.32 -12.90 -3.67
N TYR A 566 -26.08 -13.17 -4.09
CA TYR A 566 -25.12 -13.93 -3.28
C TYR A 566 -24.48 -13.08 -2.19
N LEU A 567 -24.18 -11.80 -2.50
CA LEU A 567 -23.63 -10.87 -1.52
C LEU A 567 -24.62 -10.60 -0.38
N ILE A 568 -25.93 -10.50 -0.67
CA ILE A 568 -26.98 -10.38 0.36
C ILE A 568 -26.89 -11.53 1.36
N VAL A 569 -26.81 -12.79 0.89
CA VAL A 569 -26.73 -13.96 1.78
C VAL A 569 -25.50 -13.91 2.69
N LEU A 570 -24.34 -13.51 2.15
CA LEU A 570 -23.14 -13.31 2.97
C LEU A 570 -23.34 -12.20 4.01
N LEU A 571 -23.79 -11.03 3.58
CA LEU A 571 -23.86 -9.83 4.42
C LEU A 571 -24.92 -9.98 5.51
N GLU A 572 -26.07 -10.60 5.23
CA GLU A 572 -27.06 -10.96 6.25
C GLU A 572 -26.48 -11.92 7.30
N LYS A 573 -25.67 -12.91 6.88
CA LYS A 573 -25.02 -13.83 7.81
C LYS A 573 -23.96 -13.15 8.66
N LEU A 574 -23.18 -12.22 8.09
CA LEU A 574 -22.19 -11.43 8.83
C LEU A 574 -22.87 -10.47 9.82
N ASN A 575 -23.96 -9.82 9.41
CA ASN A 575 -24.70 -8.87 10.23
C ASN A 575 -25.36 -9.54 11.45
N ASN A 576 -25.80 -10.78 11.29
CA ASN A 576 -26.46 -11.57 12.35
C ASN A 576 -25.51 -12.57 13.04
N MET A 577 -24.20 -12.41 12.89
CA MET A 577 -23.21 -13.34 13.46
C MET A 577 -23.13 -13.21 14.98
N SER A 578 -23.10 -14.35 15.69
CA SER A 578 -22.92 -14.35 17.14
C SER A 578 -21.52 -13.83 17.52
N GLU A 579 -21.40 -13.25 18.73
CA GLU A 579 -20.11 -12.77 19.21
C GLU A 579 -19.05 -13.88 19.30
N GLN A 580 -19.47 -15.10 19.63
CA GLN A 580 -18.60 -16.26 19.77
C GLN A 580 -18.03 -16.72 18.41
N ASP A 581 -18.88 -16.86 17.40
CA ASP A 581 -18.46 -17.25 16.03
C ASP A 581 -17.51 -16.22 15.44
N SER A 582 -17.84 -14.94 15.67
CA SER A 582 -17.04 -13.81 15.23
C SER A 582 -15.64 -13.82 15.87
N ARG A 583 -15.54 -14.06 17.19
CA ARG A 583 -14.24 -14.20 17.87
C ARG A 583 -13.45 -15.40 17.36
N GLY A 584 -14.11 -16.51 17.06
CA GLY A 584 -13.50 -17.69 16.46
C GLY A 584 -12.76 -17.36 15.16
N LEU A 585 -13.45 -16.76 14.18
CA LEU A 585 -12.87 -16.39 12.89
C LEU A 585 -11.77 -15.32 12.99
N LEU A 586 -11.91 -14.36 13.91
CA LEU A 586 -10.92 -13.30 14.14
C LEU A 586 -9.65 -13.82 14.84
N SER A 587 -9.79 -14.87 15.66
CA SER A 587 -8.67 -15.48 16.38
C SER A 587 -7.75 -16.31 15.50
N THR A 588 -8.18 -16.67 14.28
CA THR A 588 -7.35 -17.41 13.32
C THR A 588 -6.05 -16.65 13.03
N GLN A 589 -4.91 -17.35 13.17
CA GLN A 589 -3.58 -16.82 12.91
C GLN A 589 -2.87 -17.59 11.79
N GLY A 590 -1.90 -16.95 11.15
CA GLY A 590 -1.03 -17.56 10.14
C GLY A 590 -1.34 -17.12 8.71
N SER A 591 -0.58 -17.68 7.76
CA SER A 591 -0.65 -17.32 6.33
C SER A 591 -1.91 -17.81 5.61
N GLU A 592 -2.74 -18.64 6.24
CA GLU A 592 -3.94 -19.23 5.63
C GLU A 592 -5.25 -18.51 5.97
N VAL A 593 -5.20 -17.47 6.82
CA VAL A 593 -6.41 -16.74 7.28
C VAL A 593 -7.26 -16.27 6.11
N GLU A 594 -6.63 -15.67 5.09
CA GLU A 594 -7.31 -15.17 3.89
C GLU A 594 -8.04 -16.31 3.13
N ARG A 595 -7.40 -17.48 3.01
CA ARG A 595 -8.01 -18.65 2.36
C ARG A 595 -9.21 -19.16 3.16
N GLN A 596 -9.07 -19.25 4.49
CA GLN A 596 -10.14 -19.73 5.36
C GLN A 596 -11.35 -18.80 5.34
N TRP A 597 -11.14 -17.48 5.37
CA TRP A 597 -12.23 -16.52 5.29
C TRP A 597 -12.94 -16.57 3.94
N LEU A 598 -12.18 -16.70 2.84
CA LEU A 598 -12.80 -16.90 1.52
C LEU A 598 -13.66 -18.16 1.49
N ARG A 599 -13.15 -19.29 2.01
CA ARG A 599 -13.90 -20.55 2.06
C ARG A 599 -15.14 -20.45 2.95
N PHE A 600 -15.04 -19.73 4.07
CA PHE A 600 -16.18 -19.43 4.92
C PHE A 600 -17.25 -18.63 4.15
N TYR A 601 -16.87 -17.59 3.39
CA TYR A 601 -17.82 -16.81 2.59
C TYR A 601 -18.49 -17.66 1.50
N GLN A 602 -17.69 -18.47 0.80
CA GLN A 602 -18.18 -19.38 -0.22
C GLN A 602 -19.12 -20.45 0.35
N SER A 603 -18.83 -21.01 1.53
CA SER A 603 -19.70 -21.97 2.22
C SER A 603 -21.07 -21.36 2.50
N ILE A 604 -21.12 -20.14 3.05
CA ILE A 604 -22.39 -19.45 3.33
C ILE A 604 -23.25 -19.34 2.07
N ILE A 605 -22.62 -19.00 0.94
CA ILE A 605 -23.33 -18.88 -0.34
C ILE A 605 -23.73 -20.25 -0.89
N ASN A 606 -22.84 -21.24 -0.86
CA ASN A 606 -23.11 -22.60 -1.34
C ASN A 606 -24.27 -23.26 -0.57
N ASP A 607 -24.38 -23.02 0.74
CA ASP A 607 -25.47 -23.56 1.57
C ASP A 607 -26.84 -23.04 1.12
N ARG A 608 -26.92 -21.82 0.57
CA ARG A 608 -28.15 -21.25 0.00
C ARG A 608 -28.31 -21.48 -1.50
N PHE A 609 -27.20 -21.56 -2.22
CA PHE A 609 -27.12 -21.75 -3.67
C PHE A 609 -26.21 -22.93 -4.00
N PRO A 610 -26.70 -24.18 -3.93
CA PRO A 610 -25.87 -25.38 -4.10
C PRO A 610 -25.15 -25.46 -5.45
N ASN A 611 -25.71 -24.84 -6.50
CA ASN A 611 -25.09 -24.76 -7.83
C ASN A 611 -23.81 -23.92 -7.83
N TYR A 612 -23.65 -22.98 -6.90
CA TYR A 612 -22.39 -22.30 -6.68
C TYR A 612 -21.47 -23.21 -5.87
N ASN A 613 -20.70 -24.05 -6.56
CA ASN A 613 -19.85 -25.05 -5.95
C ASN A 613 -18.43 -25.02 -6.55
N PRO A 614 -17.62 -23.99 -6.24
CA PRO A 614 -16.30 -23.84 -6.83
C PRO A 614 -15.38 -25.02 -6.43
N PRO A 615 -14.53 -25.53 -7.32
CA PRO A 615 -13.70 -26.71 -7.06
C PRO A 615 -12.85 -26.59 -5.80
N GLU A 616 -12.35 -25.40 -5.52
CA GLU A 616 -11.50 -25.18 -4.35
C GLU A 616 -12.28 -25.15 -3.03
N LEU A 617 -13.60 -24.93 -3.05
CA LEU A 617 -14.49 -25.12 -1.91
C LEU A 617 -14.77 -26.61 -1.68
N VAL A 618 -14.97 -27.37 -2.76
CA VAL A 618 -15.16 -28.83 -2.71
C VAL A 618 -13.94 -29.48 -2.05
N ASP A 619 -12.73 -29.21 -2.56
CA ASP A 619 -11.48 -29.71 -1.98
C ASP A 619 -11.34 -29.31 -0.50
N TYR A 620 -11.75 -28.09 -0.14
CA TYR A 620 -11.71 -27.63 1.25
C TYR A 620 -12.67 -28.40 2.16
N LYS A 621 -13.92 -28.64 1.72
CA LYS A 621 -14.92 -29.41 2.47
C LYS A 621 -14.49 -30.88 2.61
N GLU A 622 -14.00 -31.50 1.55
CA GLU A 622 -13.51 -32.90 1.56
C GLU A 622 -12.34 -33.10 2.51
N ARG A 623 -11.39 -32.17 2.51
CA ARG A 623 -10.25 -32.20 3.44
C ARG A 623 -10.66 -32.06 4.91
N GLN A 624 -11.88 -31.61 5.21
CA GLN A 624 -12.42 -31.55 6.57
C GLN A 624 -13.35 -32.73 6.91
N ASP A 625 -13.66 -33.59 5.93
CA ASP A 625 -14.54 -34.74 6.10
C ASP A 625 -13.81 -35.86 6.87
N THR A 626 -14.22 -36.04 8.13
CA THR A 626 -13.65 -37.05 9.03
C THR A 626 -13.90 -38.48 8.55
N GLN A 627 -15.02 -38.76 7.90
CA GLN A 627 -15.31 -40.08 7.36
C GLN A 627 -14.36 -40.40 6.20
N LEU A 628 -14.16 -39.43 5.31
CA LEU A 628 -13.21 -39.54 4.20
C LEU A 628 -11.78 -39.77 4.71
N GLN A 629 -11.37 -39.05 5.76
CA GLN A 629 -10.04 -39.23 6.37
C GLN A 629 -9.88 -40.63 6.98
N ASN A 630 -10.89 -41.11 7.71
CA ASN A 630 -10.84 -42.43 8.33
C ASN A 630 -10.76 -43.52 7.26
N ARG A 631 -11.53 -43.39 6.19
CA ARG A 631 -11.53 -44.34 5.08
C ARG A 631 -10.18 -44.39 4.36
N GLY A 632 -9.63 -43.23 3.97
CA GLY A 632 -8.31 -43.16 3.34
C GLY A 632 -7.20 -43.74 4.22
N ARG A 633 -7.25 -43.48 5.54
CA ARG A 633 -6.29 -44.04 6.50
C ARG A 633 -6.43 -45.56 6.63
N GLU A 634 -7.65 -46.09 6.74
CA GLU A 634 -7.92 -47.52 6.83
C GLU A 634 -7.33 -48.27 5.63
N VAL A 635 -7.65 -47.80 4.42
CA VAL A 635 -7.18 -48.38 3.17
C VAL A 635 -5.66 -48.26 3.04
N GLY A 636 -5.11 -47.09 3.36
CA GLY A 636 -3.66 -46.85 3.32
C GLY A 636 -2.87 -47.75 4.27
N VAL A 637 -3.37 -47.96 5.49
CA VAL A 637 -2.74 -48.89 6.46
C VAL A 637 -2.81 -50.34 5.97
N ALA A 638 -3.93 -50.75 5.35
CA ALA A 638 -4.07 -52.08 4.77
C ALA A 638 -3.07 -52.32 3.63
N ILE A 639 -2.88 -51.33 2.74
CA ILE A 639 -1.87 -51.38 1.67
C ILE A 639 -0.45 -51.51 2.26
N GLU A 640 -0.09 -50.66 3.22
CA GLU A 640 1.26 -50.66 3.82
C GLU A 640 1.57 -52.01 4.49
N LYS A 641 0.60 -52.55 5.22
CA LYS A 641 0.69 -53.89 5.83
C LYS A 641 0.85 -54.97 4.78
N HIS A 642 0.04 -54.95 3.72
CA HIS A 642 0.14 -55.96 2.66
C HIS A 642 1.48 -55.90 1.93
N ILE A 643 1.99 -54.71 1.58
CA ILE A 643 3.32 -54.55 0.97
C ILE A 643 4.38 -55.17 1.87
N LYS A 644 4.34 -54.89 3.17
CA LYS A 644 5.28 -55.45 4.15
C LYS A 644 5.24 -56.98 4.15
N ASP A 645 4.05 -57.55 4.31
CA ASP A 645 3.86 -58.99 4.45
C ASP A 645 4.33 -59.72 3.18
N VAL A 646 3.97 -59.22 2.00
CA VAL A 646 4.43 -59.78 0.71
C VAL A 646 5.94 -59.64 0.54
N VAL A 647 6.51 -58.46 0.81
CA VAL A 647 7.95 -58.23 0.64
C VAL A 647 8.78 -59.15 1.54
N ILE A 648 8.41 -59.27 2.81
CA ILE A 648 9.13 -60.14 3.75
C ILE A 648 8.93 -61.62 3.39
N SER A 649 7.71 -62.05 3.07
CA SER A 649 7.44 -63.45 2.66
C SER A 649 8.26 -63.83 1.43
N ARG A 650 8.24 -62.99 0.40
CA ARG A 650 8.98 -63.25 -0.85
C ARG A 650 10.48 -63.24 -0.66
N LEU A 651 11.03 -62.35 0.17
CA LEU A 651 12.45 -62.39 0.51
C LEU A 651 12.82 -63.71 1.23
N LYS A 652 11.99 -64.17 2.17
CA LYS A 652 12.19 -65.46 2.85
C LYS A 652 12.10 -66.65 1.89
N GLU A 653 11.17 -66.64 0.94
CA GLU A 653 11.07 -67.69 -0.09
C GLU A 653 12.29 -67.70 -1.02
N LEU A 654 12.83 -66.53 -1.37
CA LEU A 654 14.00 -66.40 -2.24
C LEU A 654 15.31 -66.82 -1.58
N TYR A 655 15.47 -66.59 -0.27
CA TYR A 655 16.76 -66.66 0.42
C TYR A 655 16.77 -67.48 1.71
N GLY A 656 15.64 -68.08 2.11
CA GLY A 656 15.48 -68.82 3.36
C GLY A 656 15.83 -67.96 4.57
N ASP A 657 16.59 -68.53 5.50
CA ASP A 657 17.02 -67.87 6.74
C ASP A 657 17.97 -66.69 6.52
N ASN A 658 18.56 -66.56 5.32
CA ASN A 658 19.54 -65.50 5.00
C ASN A 658 18.92 -64.27 4.32
N TRP A 659 17.60 -64.18 4.24
CA TRP A 659 16.89 -63.10 3.54
C TRP A 659 17.21 -61.70 4.05
N ASP A 660 17.51 -61.58 5.34
CA ASP A 660 17.82 -60.33 6.01
C ASP A 660 19.24 -59.84 5.68
N LEU A 661 20.17 -60.75 5.36
CA LEU A 661 21.51 -60.43 4.87
C LEU A 661 21.48 -59.79 3.48
N GLU A 662 20.54 -60.20 2.61
CA GLU A 662 20.37 -59.63 1.28
C GLU A 662 19.92 -58.16 1.29
N ILE A 663 19.37 -57.72 2.42
CA ILE A 663 18.96 -56.34 2.67
C ILE A 663 19.71 -55.70 3.84
N ALA A 664 20.93 -56.17 4.15
CA ALA A 664 21.69 -55.76 5.35
C ALA A 664 21.81 -54.24 5.55
N THR A 665 22.01 -53.45 4.48
CA THR A 665 22.07 -51.99 4.57
C THR A 665 20.74 -51.40 5.05
N ILE A 666 19.62 -51.89 4.53
CA ILE A 666 18.28 -51.45 4.93
C ILE A 666 17.97 -51.93 6.35
N LYS A 667 18.30 -53.18 6.68
CA LYS A 667 18.16 -53.74 8.03
C LYS A 667 18.85 -52.84 9.06
N LYS A 668 20.12 -52.47 8.83
CA LYS A 668 20.87 -51.57 9.72
C LYS A 668 20.14 -50.23 9.92
N GLN A 669 19.70 -49.58 8.85
CA GLN A 669 18.97 -48.31 8.93
C GLN A 669 17.61 -48.43 9.65
N CYS A 670 16.92 -49.56 9.52
CA CYS A 670 15.69 -49.83 10.25
C CYS A 670 15.95 -50.09 11.73
N GLN A 671 17.05 -50.77 12.05
CA GLN A 671 17.46 -51.07 13.41
C GLN A 671 17.90 -49.81 14.16
N ASP A 672 18.67 -48.93 13.52
CA ASP A 672 19.03 -47.61 14.07
C ASP A 672 17.77 -46.79 14.41
N ARG A 673 16.71 -46.87 13.59
CA ARG A 673 15.43 -46.19 13.84
C ARG A 673 14.63 -46.82 14.97
N ALA A 674 14.59 -48.15 15.05
CA ALA A 674 13.94 -48.86 16.15
C ALA A 674 14.62 -48.52 17.49
N ASP A 675 15.95 -48.52 17.53
CA ASP A 675 16.73 -48.17 18.71
C ASP A 675 16.49 -46.71 19.14
N ALA A 676 16.41 -45.78 18.17
CA ALA A 676 16.06 -44.38 18.45
C ALA A 676 14.64 -44.23 19.03
N GLU A 677 13.65 -44.99 18.56
CA GLU A 677 12.29 -44.95 19.11
C GLU A 677 12.23 -45.55 20.53
N ILE A 678 12.96 -46.64 20.78
CA ILE A 678 13.09 -47.22 22.12
C ILE A 678 13.72 -46.20 23.08
N GLN A 679 14.76 -45.51 22.65
CA GLN A 679 15.41 -44.47 23.44
C GLN A 679 14.46 -43.30 23.72
N ALA A 680 13.77 -42.79 22.70
CA ALA A 680 12.81 -41.68 22.84
C ALA A 680 11.65 -42.03 23.79
N ALA A 681 11.10 -43.25 23.70
CA ALA A 681 10.06 -43.72 24.60
C ALA A 681 10.52 -43.79 26.07
N TYR A 682 11.76 -44.22 26.29
CA TYR A 682 12.38 -44.22 27.62
C TYR A 682 12.57 -42.80 28.17
N GLU A 683 13.10 -41.88 27.36
CA GLU A 683 13.28 -40.47 27.73
C GLU A 683 11.94 -39.77 28.02
N GLN A 684 10.85 -40.20 27.38
CA GLN A 684 9.49 -39.71 27.63
C GLN A 684 8.79 -40.40 28.82
N GLY A 685 9.47 -41.29 29.54
CA GLY A 685 8.92 -41.97 30.73
C GLY A 685 7.91 -43.08 30.42
N LEU A 686 7.82 -43.54 29.16
CA LEU A 686 6.92 -44.63 28.74
C LEU A 686 7.51 -46.03 28.98
N GLY A 687 8.72 -46.11 29.54
CA GLY A 687 9.45 -47.36 29.76
C GLY A 687 10.09 -47.93 28.50
N ARG A 688 10.82 -49.04 28.65
CA ARG A 688 11.48 -49.72 27.53
C ARG A 688 10.45 -50.49 26.70
N LYS A 689 10.18 -50.02 25.48
CA LYS A 689 9.36 -50.74 24.51
C LYS A 689 10.20 -51.74 23.71
N THR A 690 9.58 -52.85 23.29
CA THR A 690 10.17 -53.76 22.29
C THR A 690 9.67 -53.33 20.92
N VAL A 691 10.60 -52.96 20.04
CA VAL A 691 10.29 -52.53 18.66
C VAL A 691 11.04 -53.46 17.71
N ASP A 692 10.32 -54.20 16.87
CA ASP A 692 10.93 -55.03 15.84
C ASP A 692 11.41 -54.14 14.69
N TRP A 693 12.65 -54.30 14.24
CA TRP A 693 13.24 -53.49 13.17
C TRP A 693 12.46 -53.61 11.85
N THR A 694 11.74 -54.72 11.63
CA THR A 694 10.88 -54.90 10.46
C THR A 694 9.64 -54.01 10.48
N GLU A 695 9.26 -53.43 11.62
CA GLU A 695 8.22 -52.38 11.70
C GLU A 695 8.71 -51.02 11.20
N MET A 696 10.03 -50.86 11.01
CA MET A 696 10.64 -49.58 10.63
C MET A 696 10.87 -49.43 9.13
N PHE A 697 10.39 -50.35 8.28
CA PHE A 697 10.47 -50.16 6.84
C PHE A 697 9.69 -48.92 6.39
N THR A 698 10.29 -48.14 5.48
CA THR A 698 9.58 -47.06 4.77
C THR A 698 9.12 -47.52 3.39
N ILE A 699 8.19 -46.78 2.79
CA ILE A 699 7.80 -47.01 1.39
C ILE A 699 8.99 -46.97 0.43
N LEU A 700 9.98 -46.12 0.71
CA LEU A 700 11.23 -46.08 -0.06
C LEU A 700 12.04 -47.36 0.11
N ASN A 701 12.11 -47.93 1.32
CA ASN A 701 12.78 -49.20 1.54
C ASN A 701 12.10 -50.34 0.76
N TYR A 702 10.77 -50.44 0.82
CA TYR A 702 10.03 -51.43 0.04
C TYR A 702 10.31 -51.28 -1.45
N LYS A 703 10.27 -50.04 -1.97
CA LYS A 703 10.58 -49.76 -3.38
C LYS A 703 11.98 -50.25 -3.76
N THR A 704 13.00 -49.93 -2.96
CA THR A 704 14.38 -50.38 -3.23
C THR A 704 14.50 -51.90 -3.24
N ILE A 705 13.82 -52.60 -2.31
CA ILE A 705 13.83 -54.06 -2.25
C ILE A 705 13.13 -54.65 -3.48
N ILE A 706 11.90 -54.22 -3.76
CA ILE A 706 11.10 -54.65 -4.90
C ILE A 706 11.88 -54.46 -6.20
N GLU A 707 12.50 -53.29 -6.38
CA GLU A 707 13.33 -53.03 -7.56
C GLU A 707 14.56 -53.95 -7.58
N LYS A 708 15.32 -54.10 -6.49
CA LYS A 708 16.53 -54.93 -6.48
C LYS A 708 16.25 -56.40 -6.83
N HIS A 709 15.07 -56.92 -6.46
CA HIS A 709 14.71 -58.34 -6.61
C HIS A 709 13.61 -58.58 -7.67
N TRP A 710 13.33 -57.59 -8.53
CA TRP A 710 12.19 -57.51 -9.46
C TRP A 710 11.77 -58.82 -10.13
N THR A 711 12.68 -59.50 -10.83
CA THR A 711 12.42 -60.74 -11.62
C THR A 711 13.08 -61.98 -11.02
N LYS A 712 13.48 -61.95 -9.75
CA LYS A 712 14.20 -63.10 -9.15
C LYS A 712 13.24 -64.25 -8.83
N HIS A 713 13.73 -65.47 -9.03
CA HIS A 713 13.05 -66.72 -8.67
C HIS A 713 13.87 -67.50 -7.62
N PRO A 714 13.20 -68.30 -6.77
CA PRO A 714 13.89 -69.19 -5.83
C PRO A 714 14.66 -70.29 -6.59
N GLN A 715 15.70 -70.83 -5.95
CA GLN A 715 16.55 -71.88 -6.55
C GLN A 715 15.79 -73.20 -6.79
N VAL A 716 14.75 -73.46 -6.00
CA VAL A 716 13.79 -74.55 -6.21
C VAL A 716 12.49 -73.92 -6.67
N ILE A 717 12.11 -74.20 -7.93
CA ILE A 717 10.90 -73.64 -8.54
C ILE A 717 9.68 -74.24 -7.84
N GLN A 718 8.97 -73.42 -7.08
CA GLN A 718 7.63 -73.72 -6.60
C GLN A 718 6.63 -73.32 -7.69
N GLU A 719 5.68 -74.19 -8.04
CA GLU A 719 4.74 -73.96 -9.16
C GLU A 719 3.87 -72.70 -8.99
N GLU A 720 3.76 -72.15 -7.78
CA GLU A 720 2.90 -71.00 -7.46
C GLU A 720 3.66 -69.70 -7.09
N PHE A 721 4.98 -69.62 -7.27
CA PHE A 721 5.74 -68.42 -6.91
C PHE A 721 5.49 -67.26 -7.89
N LYS A 722 4.97 -66.14 -7.36
CA LYS A 722 4.86 -64.86 -8.10
C LYS A 722 6.04 -63.95 -7.77
N THR A 723 6.71 -63.46 -8.81
CA THR A 723 7.83 -62.51 -8.67
C THR A 723 7.35 -61.15 -8.15
N PHE A 724 8.30 -60.28 -7.78
CA PHE A 724 7.98 -58.90 -7.41
C PHE A 724 7.36 -58.13 -8.58
N GLU A 725 7.76 -58.44 -9.82
CA GLU A 725 7.13 -57.90 -11.02
C GLU A 725 5.65 -58.32 -11.10
N ASP A 726 5.34 -59.60 -10.93
CA ASP A 726 3.97 -60.11 -11.04
C ASP A 726 3.00 -59.49 -10.02
N VAL A 727 3.52 -59.10 -8.86
CA VAL A 727 2.71 -58.52 -7.77
C VAL A 727 2.64 -57.00 -7.82
N PHE A 728 3.74 -56.31 -8.11
CA PHE A 728 3.83 -54.85 -7.95
C PHE A 728 3.84 -54.05 -9.27
N ALA A 729 3.83 -54.72 -10.43
CA ALA A 729 3.63 -54.05 -11.71
C ALA A 729 2.16 -53.64 -11.92
N LEU A 730 1.77 -52.52 -11.31
CA LEU A 730 0.39 -52.04 -11.33
C LEU A 730 0.22 -50.78 -12.18
N ASP A 731 -0.62 -50.87 -13.21
CA ASP A 731 -1.01 -49.69 -13.99
C ASP A 731 -2.12 -48.91 -13.27
N MET A 732 -1.75 -47.73 -12.78
CA MET A 732 -2.63 -46.79 -12.08
C MET A 732 -2.94 -45.55 -12.94
N GLY A 733 -2.70 -45.59 -14.26
CA GLY A 733 -2.97 -44.47 -15.16
C GLY A 733 -2.01 -43.28 -14.99
N LEU A 734 -0.80 -43.52 -14.47
CA LEU A 734 0.19 -42.47 -14.15
C LEU A 734 1.11 -42.09 -15.33
N GLY A 735 0.69 -42.36 -16.56
CA GLY A 735 1.43 -42.11 -17.81
C GLY A 735 1.99 -43.39 -18.44
N ASN A 736 3.22 -43.34 -18.95
CA ASN A 736 3.87 -44.49 -19.59
C ASN A 736 3.98 -45.68 -18.63
N PHE A 737 3.94 -46.91 -19.16
CA PHE A 737 4.01 -48.16 -18.40
C PHE A 737 5.03 -49.15 -18.98
N ASN A 738 6.12 -48.62 -19.57
CA ASN A 738 7.04 -49.43 -20.38
C ASN A 738 8.30 -49.85 -19.62
N SER A 739 8.70 -49.10 -18.58
CA SER A 739 9.89 -49.40 -17.79
C SER A 739 9.53 -49.92 -16.41
N LYS A 740 10.47 -50.63 -15.77
CA LYS A 740 10.37 -51.02 -14.37
C LYS A 740 10.08 -49.84 -13.44
N ALA A 741 10.71 -48.68 -13.67
CA ALA A 741 10.49 -47.48 -12.87
C ALA A 741 9.05 -46.94 -13.03
N ASP A 742 8.48 -47.07 -14.23
CA ASP A 742 7.08 -46.72 -14.50
C ASP A 742 6.12 -47.68 -13.79
N LYS A 743 6.40 -48.98 -13.82
CA LYS A 743 5.58 -50.03 -13.20
C LYS A 743 5.44 -49.90 -11.68
N VAL A 744 6.40 -49.26 -11.01
CA VAL A 744 6.37 -48.98 -9.56
C VAL A 744 6.16 -47.50 -9.22
N LYS A 745 5.79 -46.67 -10.21
CA LYS A 745 5.60 -45.22 -10.03
C LYS A 745 4.53 -44.89 -9.00
N TRP A 746 3.50 -45.74 -8.91
CA TRP A 746 2.42 -45.63 -7.92
C TRP A 746 2.94 -45.60 -6.48
N MET A 747 4.07 -46.25 -6.16
CA MET A 747 4.64 -46.26 -4.81
C MET A 747 5.05 -44.86 -4.34
N ALA A 748 5.50 -44.01 -5.26
CA ALA A 748 5.85 -42.62 -4.95
C ALA A 748 4.60 -41.77 -4.67
N VAL A 749 3.53 -41.98 -5.44
CA VAL A 749 2.23 -41.33 -5.24
C VAL A 749 1.61 -41.79 -3.91
N PHE A 750 1.58 -43.09 -3.65
CA PHE A 750 1.13 -43.67 -2.39
C PHE A 750 1.90 -43.07 -1.20
N ASN A 751 3.23 -42.98 -1.28
CA ASN A 751 4.04 -42.35 -0.22
C ASN A 751 3.67 -40.88 -0.01
N SER A 752 3.35 -40.14 -1.08
CA SER A 752 2.95 -38.74 -0.98
C SER A 752 1.62 -38.57 -0.24
N HIS A 753 0.63 -39.44 -0.51
CA HIS A 753 -0.65 -39.45 0.19
C HIS A 753 -0.48 -39.94 1.64
N ARG A 754 0.32 -40.99 1.87
CA ARG A 754 0.63 -41.52 3.21
C ARG A 754 1.14 -40.46 4.17
N ASN A 755 1.99 -39.57 3.68
CA ASN A 755 2.53 -38.48 4.49
C ASN A 755 1.47 -37.48 4.99
N LEU A 756 0.26 -37.49 4.44
CA LEU A 756 -0.86 -36.66 4.90
C LEU A 756 -1.44 -37.20 6.23
N TRP A 757 -1.51 -38.52 6.43
CA TRP A 757 -2.07 -39.09 7.67
C TRP A 757 -1.04 -39.67 8.65
N ALA A 758 0.18 -39.96 8.21
CA ALA A 758 1.12 -40.80 8.99
C ALA A 758 1.99 -40.04 10.02
N HIS A 759 2.07 -38.71 10.00
CA HIS A 759 2.93 -37.95 10.92
C HIS A 759 2.10 -37.14 11.92
N GLU A 760 2.43 -37.13 13.21
CA GLU A 760 1.70 -36.29 14.19
C GLU A 760 1.78 -34.78 13.89
N GLY A 761 2.81 -34.35 13.15
CA GLY A 761 2.95 -32.99 12.62
C GLY A 761 2.14 -32.70 11.34
N SER A 762 1.53 -33.72 10.71
CA SER A 762 0.71 -33.58 9.49
C SER A 762 -0.76 -33.26 9.76
N LYS A 763 -1.16 -33.00 11.01
CA LYS A 763 -2.53 -32.58 11.42
C LYS A 763 -3.13 -31.39 10.66
N LYS A 764 -2.36 -30.71 9.79
CA LYS A 764 -2.83 -29.61 8.92
C LYS A 764 -3.07 -29.99 7.45
N LYS A 765 -2.71 -31.20 7.01
CA LYS A 765 -2.91 -31.64 5.61
C LYS A 765 -3.58 -33.00 5.57
N THR A 766 -4.77 -33.04 4.99
CA THR A 766 -5.71 -34.17 4.95
C THR A 766 -5.99 -34.58 3.51
N LEU A 767 -6.52 -35.78 3.30
CA LEU A 767 -6.85 -36.34 1.98
C LEU A 767 -8.12 -35.68 1.41
N ASN A 768 -8.17 -35.51 0.09
CA ASN A 768 -9.41 -35.22 -0.64
C ASN A 768 -10.00 -36.49 -1.28
N ARG A 769 -11.13 -36.39 -2.00
CA ARG A 769 -11.84 -37.56 -2.55
C ARG A 769 -11.00 -38.32 -3.58
N GLU A 770 -10.43 -37.63 -4.55
CA GLU A 770 -9.60 -38.23 -5.61
C GLU A 770 -8.40 -38.98 -5.02
N GLU A 771 -7.77 -38.43 -3.97
CA GLU A 771 -6.66 -39.09 -3.27
C GLU A 771 -7.11 -40.37 -2.55
N VAL A 772 -8.33 -40.39 -1.97
CA VAL A 772 -8.89 -41.61 -1.36
C VAL A 772 -9.29 -42.64 -2.42
N GLU A 773 -9.92 -42.22 -3.52
CA GLU A 773 -10.27 -43.10 -4.63
C GLU A 773 -9.04 -43.76 -5.25
N PHE A 774 -7.92 -43.03 -5.37
CA PHE A 774 -6.64 -43.60 -5.78
C PHE A 774 -6.18 -44.71 -4.82
N LEU A 775 -6.30 -44.50 -3.50
CA LEU A 775 -5.95 -45.51 -2.51
C LEU A 775 -6.87 -46.74 -2.59
N GLU A 776 -8.16 -46.54 -2.85
CA GLU A 776 -9.13 -47.63 -3.01
C GLU A 776 -8.86 -48.47 -4.26
N ASP A 777 -8.60 -47.84 -5.42
CA ASP A 777 -8.22 -48.55 -6.65
C ASP A 777 -6.91 -49.33 -6.46
N LEU A 778 -5.92 -48.70 -5.81
CA LEU A 778 -4.65 -49.34 -5.49
C LEU A 778 -4.84 -50.55 -4.57
N HIS A 779 -5.65 -50.41 -3.53
CA HIS A 779 -5.99 -51.51 -2.63
C HIS A 779 -6.69 -52.65 -3.36
N GLN A 780 -7.63 -52.33 -4.26
CA GLN A 780 -8.34 -53.35 -5.05
C GLN A 780 -7.39 -54.11 -5.98
N LYS A 781 -6.49 -53.42 -6.70
CA LYS A 781 -5.54 -54.05 -7.62
C LYS A 781 -4.41 -54.82 -6.92
N LEU A 782 -3.98 -54.35 -5.75
CA LEU A 782 -2.87 -54.96 -5.01
C LEU A 782 -3.33 -56.13 -4.14
N ILE A 783 -4.49 -56.01 -3.49
CA ILE A 783 -4.99 -56.98 -2.50
C ILE A 783 -6.18 -57.79 -3.05
N GLY A 784 -7.10 -57.13 -3.76
CA GLY A 784 -8.39 -57.69 -4.20
C GLY A 784 -8.31 -58.79 -5.26
N THR A 785 -7.18 -58.97 -5.94
CA THR A 785 -6.98 -59.99 -7.00
C THR A 785 -6.61 -61.37 -6.46
N SER A 786 -6.66 -61.59 -5.13
CA SER A 786 -6.29 -62.86 -4.49
C SER A 786 -7.49 -63.69 -3.95
N ALA A 787 -8.73 -63.27 -4.23
CA ALA A 787 -9.95 -63.94 -3.73
C ALA A 787 -10.78 -64.66 -4.81
N SER A 788 -10.23 -64.91 -6.01
CA SER A 788 -10.93 -65.67 -7.05
C SER A 788 -9.97 -66.52 -7.89
N VAL A 789 -9.44 -67.60 -7.28
CA VAL A 789 -9.23 -68.93 -7.88
C VAL A 789 -9.38 -69.95 -6.76
#